data_AF-A0A1U6I280-F1
#
_entry.id   AF-A0A1U6I280-F1
#
_cell.length_a   1.000
_cell.length_b   1.000
_cell.length_c   1.000
_cell.angle_alpha   90.00
_cell.angle_beta   90.00
_cell.angle_gamma   90.00
#
_symmetry.space_group_name_H-M   'P 1'
#
loop_
_entity.id
_entity.type
_entity.pdbx_description
1 polymer ?
#
loop_
_entity_poly.entity_id
_entity_poly.type
_entity_poly.pdbx_seq_one_letter_code
_entity_poly.pdbx_strand_id
1 'polypeptide(L)'
;MRIACLGGGPAGIYFAISMKLRDPSHDIHVFERNRSGDTFGWGVVFSDQTLTNLQANDAVSAATIADSFAHWDDVDVTVGKNTVTSSGHGFIGIGRKHLLQILQARAHELGVVMHFETQFDADLSKFADFDLIVAADGINSMVRTAYEDKFDVDIQVRRNTFSWLGTTKLFEAFAFIFEKTHAGWIWAHAYRFDETHSTFIVECSPETWTGLGFDRMEQAESIALCEKIFARHLDGHPLISNATHLRGSAAWINFRRVLCRQWSFDNVVLLGDAAHTAHFSIGSGTKLALEDAIKLAQVLDRPKIKQGGTAAREELAVALAEYQQERHVEVLKIQNSARNSTEWFETLDRYLGFDLPQFAYSLMTRSQRVSHENLRLRDRDWLEGLERWFWSGNQNRNVPVQPMFTPFTLRGMTVPNRVVVPAMLTYSADEGGFANDFHSIHYGSRALGGAGLVITEMLAVSPQGRTTPACPGLWDDAHVERWAAINSFAHQHSAGKTCAQIGHAGARAACKVPVENEGYDQAMDEPWSIVSASAHPWRQGGLVPKALDAGGMDEIIRQFVDATVRADEAGFDMLEIQAGHGNLLSSFITPVMNERSDEFGGSLENRMRFPLRVIEAVRAIWPQEKPLAVRISANDWVGAAGITPTEAVEIATLLRSAGVDIVDVSAGETAPEARPVFGRMFQTPFADQIRNEAGIPTIAVGNIVDADQVNSILTAGRADLVALGRTHLFDPVWTLRAATSAGYEEHPVPGPYKPGHVLALRTARQQAEGARA
;
A
#
# COMPACT_ATOMS: atom_id res chain seq x y z
N MET A 1 -21.77 -21.77 31.98
CA MET A 1 -22.00 -20.36 31.58
C MET A 1 -23.27 -20.29 30.75
N ARG A 2 -24.11 -19.28 30.99
CA ARG A 2 -25.24 -18.88 30.16
C ARG A 2 -24.79 -17.78 29.20
N ILE A 3 -24.95 -17.98 27.90
CA ILE A 3 -24.43 -17.07 26.87
C ILE A 3 -25.55 -16.64 25.92
N ALA A 4 -25.67 -15.33 25.70
CA ALA A 4 -26.54 -14.76 24.67
C ALA A 4 -25.72 -14.28 23.48
N CYS A 5 -25.92 -14.89 22.32
CA CYS A 5 -25.33 -14.47 21.06
C CYS A 5 -26.37 -13.67 20.27
N LEU A 6 -26.15 -12.36 20.13
CA LEU A 6 -27.01 -11.45 19.39
C LEU A 6 -26.55 -11.43 17.93
N GLY A 7 -27.22 -12.18 17.05
CA GLY A 7 -26.88 -12.36 15.64
C GLY A 7 -26.62 -13.82 15.26
N GLY A 8 -27.38 -14.34 14.29
CA GLY A 8 -27.28 -15.68 13.73
C GLY A 8 -26.45 -15.77 12.45
N GLY A 9 -25.46 -14.88 12.29
CA GLY A 9 -24.46 -14.99 11.22
C GLY A 9 -23.37 -16.02 11.53
N PRO A 10 -22.38 -16.21 10.63
CA PRO A 10 -21.31 -17.19 10.81
C PRO A 10 -20.53 -17.01 12.12
N ALA A 11 -20.26 -15.77 12.55
CA ALA A 11 -19.57 -15.46 13.81
C ALA A 11 -20.33 -16.00 15.03
N GLY A 12 -21.59 -15.58 15.21
CA GLY A 12 -22.38 -15.93 16.41
C GLY A 12 -22.68 -17.43 16.50
N ILE A 13 -23.08 -18.05 15.38
CA ILE A 13 -23.38 -19.49 15.36
C ILE A 13 -22.11 -20.32 15.59
N TYR A 14 -21.01 -19.97 14.93
CA TYR A 14 -19.78 -20.76 15.06
C TYR A 14 -19.13 -20.59 16.44
N PHE A 15 -19.28 -19.43 17.08
CA PHE A 15 -18.88 -19.25 18.47
C PHE A 15 -19.69 -20.17 19.40
N ALA A 16 -21.01 -20.25 19.21
CA ALA A 16 -21.88 -21.14 19.99
C ALA A 16 -21.48 -22.62 19.85
N ILE A 17 -21.21 -23.08 18.62
CA ILE A 17 -20.67 -24.42 18.33
C ILE A 17 -19.35 -24.63 19.09
N SER A 18 -18.42 -23.70 18.92
CA SER A 18 -17.07 -23.75 19.49
C SER A 18 -17.09 -23.84 21.03
N MET A 19 -18.02 -23.13 21.68
CA MET A 19 -18.21 -23.18 23.13
C MET A 19 -18.86 -24.49 23.60
N LYS A 20 -19.84 -25.03 22.87
CA LYS A 20 -20.46 -26.33 23.18
C LYS A 20 -19.48 -27.49 23.06
N LEU A 21 -18.58 -27.46 22.07
CA LEU A 21 -17.57 -28.50 21.88
C LEU A 21 -16.54 -28.56 23.02
N ARG A 22 -16.25 -27.40 23.63
CA ARG A 22 -15.33 -27.30 24.78
C ARG A 22 -16.00 -27.74 26.07
N ASP A 23 -17.27 -27.38 26.26
CA ASP A 23 -18.05 -27.78 27.41
C ASP A 23 -19.55 -27.84 27.06
N PRO A 24 -20.11 -29.05 26.94
CA PRO A 24 -21.52 -29.25 26.57
C PRO A 24 -22.52 -28.68 27.59
N SER A 25 -22.08 -28.40 28.83
CA SER A 25 -22.93 -27.89 29.89
C SER A 25 -23.26 -26.40 29.75
N HIS A 26 -22.68 -25.71 28.76
CA HIS A 26 -23.03 -24.33 28.45
C HIS A 26 -24.50 -24.19 28.01
N ASP A 27 -25.19 -23.18 28.53
CA ASP A 27 -26.54 -22.80 28.12
C ASP A 27 -26.43 -21.65 27.12
N ILE A 28 -26.56 -21.91 25.82
CA ILE A 28 -26.25 -20.93 24.77
C ILE A 28 -27.48 -20.66 23.94
N HIS A 29 -27.84 -19.38 23.86
CA HIS A 29 -28.96 -18.87 23.08
C HIS A 29 -28.44 -17.98 21.96
N VAL A 30 -28.85 -18.24 20.72
CA VAL A 30 -28.55 -17.39 19.55
C VAL A 30 -29.84 -16.70 19.11
N PHE A 31 -29.83 -15.39 19.03
CA PHE A 31 -30.97 -14.57 18.64
C PHE A 31 -30.74 -14.02 17.22
N GLU A 32 -31.61 -14.36 16.28
CA GLU A 32 -31.55 -13.96 14.87
C GLU A 32 -32.84 -13.22 14.48
N ARG A 33 -32.68 -12.06 13.83
CA ARG A 33 -33.78 -11.18 13.44
C ARG A 33 -34.54 -11.70 12.23
N ASN A 34 -33.84 -12.46 11.37
CA ASN A 34 -34.38 -13.00 10.13
C ASN A 34 -34.93 -14.43 10.31
N ARG A 35 -35.61 -14.95 9.29
CA ARG A 35 -36.04 -16.35 9.25
C ARG A 35 -34.86 -17.28 9.06
N SER A 36 -35.00 -18.54 9.47
CA SER A 36 -34.02 -19.57 9.12
C SER A 36 -33.91 -19.69 7.60
N GLY A 37 -32.69 -19.58 7.08
CA GLY A 37 -32.39 -19.65 5.65
C GLY A 37 -32.42 -18.30 4.90
N ASP A 38 -32.81 -17.20 5.56
CA ASP A 38 -32.66 -15.85 5.00
C ASP A 38 -31.19 -15.42 5.14
N THR A 39 -30.59 -14.96 4.05
CA THR A 39 -29.24 -14.39 4.05
C THR A 39 -29.11 -13.32 2.99
N PHE A 40 -28.23 -12.36 3.23
CA PHE A 40 -27.79 -11.39 2.23
C PHE A 40 -26.47 -11.87 1.58
N GLY A 41 -26.36 -11.75 0.26
CA GLY A 41 -25.20 -12.18 -0.51
C GLY A 41 -25.24 -13.65 -0.93
N TRP A 42 -24.27 -14.03 -1.76
CA TRP A 42 -24.26 -15.31 -2.50
C TRP A 42 -23.12 -16.23 -2.04
N GLY A 43 -22.07 -16.42 -2.85
CA GLY A 43 -20.92 -17.26 -2.51
C GLY A 43 -19.92 -16.58 -1.59
N VAL A 44 -19.21 -17.37 -0.78
CA VAL A 44 -18.04 -16.92 -0.01
C VAL A 44 -16.85 -17.81 -0.35
N VAL A 45 -15.64 -17.26 -0.26
CA VAL A 45 -14.39 -17.96 -0.58
C VAL A 45 -13.59 -18.23 0.70
N PHE A 46 -13.01 -19.42 0.80
CA PHE A 46 -12.12 -19.82 1.89
C PHE A 46 -10.70 -20.12 1.40
N SER A 47 -9.74 -19.99 2.32
CA SER A 47 -8.35 -20.45 2.14
C SER A 47 -8.14 -21.77 2.84
N ASP A 48 -7.21 -22.60 2.36
CA ASP A 48 -6.83 -23.89 2.98
C ASP A 48 -6.46 -23.75 4.47
N GLN A 49 -5.79 -22.64 4.83
CA GLN A 49 -5.46 -22.36 6.24
C GLN A 49 -6.70 -22.21 7.11
N THR A 50 -7.78 -21.60 6.58
CA THR A 50 -9.03 -21.46 7.30
C THR A 50 -9.65 -22.83 7.55
N LEU A 51 -9.60 -23.73 6.56
CA LEU A 51 -10.08 -25.10 6.73
C LEU A 51 -9.29 -25.87 7.78
N THR A 52 -7.97 -25.70 7.82
CA THR A 52 -7.13 -26.30 8.86
C THR A 52 -7.55 -25.84 10.26
N ASN A 53 -7.85 -24.55 10.42
CA ASN A 53 -8.31 -23.98 11.69
C ASN A 53 -9.71 -24.51 12.07
N LEU A 54 -10.62 -24.62 11.10
CA LEU A 54 -11.94 -25.22 11.31
C LEU A 54 -11.83 -26.69 11.69
N GLN A 55 -10.98 -27.46 11.02
CA GLN A 55 -10.75 -28.88 11.29
C GLN A 55 -10.24 -29.12 12.72
N ALA A 56 -9.33 -28.27 13.18
CA ALA A 56 -8.80 -28.34 14.55
C ALA A 56 -9.86 -28.00 15.62
N ASN A 57 -10.86 -27.19 15.28
CA ASN A 57 -11.89 -26.73 16.22
C ASN A 57 -13.18 -27.58 16.19
N ASP A 58 -13.71 -27.87 15.00
CA ASP A 58 -14.88 -28.73 14.76
C ASP A 58 -14.68 -29.53 13.48
N ALA A 59 -14.06 -30.71 13.60
CA ALA A 59 -13.81 -31.63 12.50
C ALA A 59 -15.08 -32.01 11.70
N VAL A 60 -16.25 -32.03 12.34
CA VAL A 60 -17.51 -32.41 11.67
C VAL A 60 -17.98 -31.29 10.74
N SER A 61 -18.05 -30.06 11.24
CA SER A 61 -18.39 -28.91 10.39
C SER A 61 -17.36 -28.71 9.29
N ALA A 62 -16.07 -28.85 9.61
CA ALA A 62 -14.99 -28.71 8.62
C ALA A 62 -15.13 -29.72 7.47
N ALA A 63 -15.40 -31.00 7.78
CA ALA A 63 -15.62 -32.03 6.75
C ALA A 63 -16.87 -31.73 5.90
N THR A 64 -18.01 -31.41 6.51
CA THR A 64 -19.25 -31.10 5.78
C THR A 64 -19.11 -29.85 4.90
N ILE A 65 -18.40 -28.84 5.39
CA ILE A 65 -18.08 -27.63 4.62
C ILE A 65 -17.16 -28.00 3.45
N ALA A 66 -16.14 -28.82 3.70
CA ALA A 66 -15.19 -29.28 2.68
C ALA A 66 -15.86 -30.04 1.53
N ASP A 67 -16.78 -30.96 1.85
CA ASP A 67 -17.51 -31.75 0.87
C ASP A 67 -18.46 -30.90 0.00
N SER A 68 -18.77 -29.68 0.42
CA SER A 68 -19.70 -28.77 -0.26
C SER A 68 -19.01 -27.77 -1.19
N PHE A 69 -17.70 -27.89 -1.42
CA PHE A 69 -16.93 -26.86 -2.10
C PHE A 69 -16.93 -26.96 -3.62
N ALA A 70 -17.14 -25.80 -4.25
CA ALA A 70 -16.70 -25.58 -5.61
C ALA A 70 -15.22 -25.18 -5.60
N HIS A 71 -14.38 -25.93 -6.32
CA HIS A 71 -12.95 -25.64 -6.46
C HIS A 71 -12.64 -25.03 -7.82
N TRP A 72 -11.83 -23.99 -7.87
CA TRP A 72 -11.30 -23.47 -9.13
C TRP A 72 -9.92 -22.87 -8.90
N ASP A 73 -9.14 -22.73 -9.96
CA ASP A 73 -7.73 -22.34 -9.85
C ASP A 73 -7.41 -21.02 -10.57
N ASP A 74 -8.18 -20.72 -11.61
CA ASP A 74 -7.90 -19.62 -12.53
C ASP A 74 -8.47 -18.29 -12.03
N VAL A 75 -7.80 -17.20 -12.39
CA VAL A 75 -8.26 -15.82 -12.34
C VAL A 75 -8.30 -15.27 -13.75
N ASP A 76 -9.49 -14.84 -14.19
CA ASP A 76 -9.67 -14.15 -15.45
C ASP A 76 -9.75 -12.64 -15.22
N VAL A 77 -8.95 -11.88 -15.96
CA VAL A 77 -9.04 -10.42 -16.01
C VAL A 77 -9.46 -10.02 -17.41
N THR A 78 -10.68 -9.50 -17.52
CA THR A 78 -11.31 -9.14 -18.78
C THR A 78 -11.53 -7.63 -18.85
N VAL A 79 -10.94 -6.97 -19.85
CA VAL A 79 -11.19 -5.55 -20.15
C VAL A 79 -11.77 -5.44 -21.55
N GLY A 80 -13.04 -5.08 -21.64
CA GLY A 80 -13.77 -5.13 -22.90
C GLY A 80 -13.80 -6.55 -23.47
N LYS A 81 -13.19 -6.76 -24.66
CA LYS A 81 -13.19 -8.05 -25.36
C LYS A 81 -11.96 -8.92 -25.09
N ASN A 82 -10.97 -8.38 -24.38
CA ASN A 82 -9.69 -9.03 -24.18
C ASN A 82 -9.63 -9.62 -22.77
N THR A 83 -9.14 -10.84 -22.66
CA THR A 83 -9.01 -11.58 -21.40
C THR A 83 -7.59 -12.09 -21.26
N VAL A 84 -7.06 -11.99 -20.05
CA VAL A 84 -5.84 -12.67 -19.61
C VAL A 84 -6.20 -13.57 -18.44
N THR A 85 -5.73 -14.81 -18.49
CA THR A 85 -5.93 -15.83 -17.45
C THR A 85 -4.62 -16.11 -16.74
N SER A 86 -4.65 -16.16 -15.42
CA SER A 86 -3.56 -16.69 -14.59
C SER A 86 -4.10 -17.82 -13.71
N SER A 87 -3.35 -18.92 -13.62
CA SER A 87 -3.71 -20.15 -12.93
C SER A 87 -2.97 -20.31 -11.58
N GLY A 88 -3.10 -21.45 -10.90
CA GLY A 88 -2.39 -21.77 -9.67
C GLY A 88 -2.75 -20.91 -8.44
N HIS A 89 -3.89 -20.22 -8.47
CA HIS A 89 -4.31 -19.38 -7.34
C HIS A 89 -4.99 -20.16 -6.22
N GLY A 90 -5.66 -21.27 -6.56
CA GLY A 90 -6.37 -22.16 -5.64
C GLY A 90 -7.49 -21.44 -4.87
N PHE A 91 -8.72 -21.57 -5.35
CA PHE A 91 -9.91 -21.03 -4.70
C PHE A 91 -10.91 -22.12 -4.36
N ILE A 92 -11.64 -21.84 -3.28
CA ILE A 92 -12.65 -22.72 -2.72
C ILE A 92 -13.86 -21.87 -2.35
N GLY A 93 -15.01 -22.15 -2.96
CA GLY A 93 -16.25 -21.42 -2.75
C GLY A 93 -17.36 -22.27 -2.16
N ILE A 94 -18.21 -21.65 -1.34
CA ILE A 94 -19.47 -22.23 -0.86
C ILE A 94 -20.57 -21.17 -0.85
N GLY A 95 -21.81 -21.57 -1.14
CA GLY A 95 -22.97 -20.69 -0.98
C GLY A 95 -23.15 -20.29 0.49
N ARG A 96 -23.24 -18.99 0.78
CA ARG A 96 -23.41 -18.45 2.14
C ARG A 96 -24.64 -19.02 2.85
N LYS A 97 -25.74 -19.21 2.10
CA LYS A 97 -26.97 -19.84 2.62
C LYS A 97 -26.70 -21.27 3.09
N HIS A 98 -26.01 -22.06 2.26
CA HIS A 98 -25.66 -23.45 2.57
C HIS A 98 -24.69 -23.54 3.75
N LEU A 99 -23.68 -22.67 3.80
CA LEU A 99 -22.80 -22.54 4.97
C LEU A 99 -23.59 -22.29 6.26
N LEU A 100 -24.53 -21.34 6.26
CA LEU A 100 -25.36 -21.08 7.42
C LEU A 100 -26.23 -22.29 7.79
N GLN A 101 -26.77 -23.02 6.82
CA GLN A 101 -27.54 -24.24 7.08
C GLN A 101 -26.70 -25.33 7.76
N ILE A 102 -25.46 -25.54 7.30
CA ILE A 102 -24.52 -26.47 7.94
C ILE A 102 -24.26 -26.05 9.39
N LEU A 103 -23.95 -24.77 9.63
CA LEU A 103 -23.68 -24.26 10.96
C LEU A 103 -24.91 -24.33 11.87
N GLN A 104 -26.10 -24.01 11.37
CA GLN A 104 -27.35 -24.09 12.13
C GLN A 104 -27.68 -25.54 12.51
N ALA A 105 -27.52 -26.48 11.58
CA ALA A 105 -27.72 -27.91 11.85
C ALA A 105 -26.75 -28.41 12.92
N ARG A 106 -25.46 -28.03 12.82
CA ARG A 106 -24.44 -28.38 13.81
C ARG A 106 -24.72 -27.78 15.18
N ALA A 107 -25.11 -26.51 15.23
CA ALA A 107 -25.47 -25.83 16.47
C ALA A 107 -26.66 -26.52 17.17
N HIS A 108 -27.68 -26.91 16.40
CA HIS A 108 -28.83 -27.66 16.91
C HIS A 108 -28.42 -29.04 17.44
N GLU A 109 -27.57 -29.78 16.73
CA GLU A 109 -27.04 -31.08 17.17
C GLU A 109 -26.34 -30.98 18.54
N LEU A 110 -25.60 -29.88 18.77
CA LEU A 110 -24.89 -29.62 20.01
C LEU A 110 -25.76 -28.97 21.12
N GLY A 111 -27.06 -28.82 20.87
CA GLY A 111 -28.02 -28.28 21.84
C GLY A 111 -27.88 -26.78 22.09
N VAL A 112 -27.51 -26.00 21.06
CA VAL A 112 -27.64 -24.53 21.06
C VAL A 112 -29.11 -24.16 20.80
N VAL A 113 -29.66 -23.22 21.57
CA VAL A 113 -31.03 -22.75 21.42
C VAL A 113 -31.08 -21.61 20.41
N MET A 114 -31.71 -21.82 19.26
CA MET A 114 -31.82 -20.84 18.18
C MET A 114 -33.18 -20.13 18.23
N HIS A 115 -33.18 -18.79 18.35
CA HIS A 115 -34.37 -17.93 18.33
C HIS A 115 -34.39 -17.13 17.03
N PHE A 116 -35.16 -17.58 16.04
CA PHE A 116 -35.35 -16.86 14.77
C PHE A 116 -36.49 -15.84 14.86
N GLU A 117 -36.56 -14.92 13.89
CA GLU A 117 -37.55 -13.84 13.84
C GLU A 117 -37.64 -13.04 15.16
N THR A 118 -36.54 -12.99 15.91
CA THR A 118 -36.48 -12.36 17.22
C THR A 118 -35.79 -11.01 17.09
N GLN A 119 -36.59 -9.94 17.14
CA GLN A 119 -36.06 -8.60 17.21
C GLN A 119 -35.48 -8.34 18.60
N PHE A 120 -34.23 -7.88 18.63
CA PHE A 120 -33.58 -7.36 19.82
C PHE A 120 -33.18 -5.90 19.55
N ASP A 121 -33.36 -5.05 20.54
CA ASP A 121 -32.88 -3.68 20.52
C ASP A 121 -31.53 -3.58 21.25
N ALA A 122 -30.99 -2.36 21.35
CA ALA A 122 -29.73 -2.13 22.03
C ALA A 122 -29.82 -2.18 23.57
N ASP A 123 -31.03 -2.36 24.12
CA ASP A 123 -31.23 -2.48 25.56
C ASP A 123 -30.82 -3.87 26.05
N LEU A 124 -29.58 -3.95 26.56
CA LEU A 124 -29.00 -5.19 27.06
C LEU A 124 -29.59 -5.67 28.40
N SER A 125 -30.47 -4.89 29.05
CA SER A 125 -31.08 -5.29 30.33
C SER A 125 -31.91 -6.58 30.21
N LYS A 126 -32.47 -6.84 29.02
CA LYS A 126 -33.20 -8.08 28.70
C LYS A 126 -32.32 -9.33 28.69
N PHE A 127 -31.01 -9.15 28.61
CA PHE A 127 -30.01 -10.22 28.65
C PHE A 127 -29.20 -10.21 29.96
N ALA A 128 -29.66 -9.50 31.00
CA ALA A 128 -28.95 -9.39 32.27
C ALA A 128 -28.75 -10.72 33.02
N ASP A 129 -29.60 -11.73 32.74
CA ASP A 129 -29.49 -13.08 33.32
C ASP A 129 -28.46 -13.98 32.62
N PHE A 130 -27.77 -13.46 31.59
CA PHE A 130 -26.69 -14.15 30.90
C PHE A 130 -25.33 -13.72 31.45
N ASP A 131 -24.43 -14.69 31.59
CA ASP A 131 -23.07 -14.44 32.07
C ASP A 131 -22.22 -13.68 31.03
N LEU A 132 -22.51 -13.89 29.73
CA LEU A 132 -21.82 -13.26 28.60
C LEU A 132 -22.81 -12.89 27.49
N ILE A 133 -22.66 -11.68 26.97
CA ILE A 133 -23.40 -11.18 25.80
C ILE A 133 -22.41 -11.01 24.64
N VAL A 134 -22.61 -11.78 23.57
CA VAL A 134 -21.81 -11.69 22.35
C VAL A 134 -22.61 -10.96 21.28
N ALA A 135 -22.22 -9.73 20.98
CA ALA A 135 -22.79 -8.93 19.90
C ALA A 135 -22.14 -9.33 18.56
N ALA A 136 -22.81 -10.20 17.83
CA ALA A 136 -22.43 -10.72 16.52
C ALA A 136 -23.42 -10.27 15.41
N ASP A 137 -24.05 -9.12 15.60
CA ASP A 137 -25.18 -8.62 14.82
C ASP A 137 -24.77 -7.83 13.56
N GLY A 138 -23.50 -7.98 13.18
CA GLY A 138 -22.95 -7.65 11.87
C GLY A 138 -22.60 -6.18 11.66
N ILE A 139 -22.43 -5.82 10.39
CA ILE A 139 -21.95 -4.49 9.97
C ILE A 139 -22.83 -3.34 10.50
N ASN A 140 -24.13 -3.56 10.63
CA ASN A 140 -25.10 -2.59 11.14
C ASN A 140 -25.43 -2.84 12.63
N SER A 141 -24.42 -3.28 13.41
CA SER A 141 -24.58 -3.62 14.82
C SER A 141 -25.28 -2.51 15.62
N MET A 142 -26.41 -2.83 16.23
CA MET A 142 -27.17 -1.91 17.09
C MET A 142 -26.48 -1.76 18.44
N VAL A 143 -25.89 -2.84 18.96
CA VAL A 143 -25.15 -2.84 20.22
C VAL A 143 -23.90 -1.95 20.09
N ARG A 144 -23.09 -2.12 19.04
CA ARG A 144 -21.93 -1.24 18.82
C ARG A 144 -22.35 0.23 18.75
N THR A 145 -23.43 0.52 18.03
CA THR A 145 -23.92 1.90 17.83
C THR A 145 -24.40 2.53 19.15
N ALA A 146 -25.11 1.78 19.99
CA ALA A 146 -25.62 2.32 21.25
C ALA A 146 -24.56 2.52 22.35
N TYR A 147 -23.41 1.83 22.22
CA TYR A 147 -22.31 1.89 23.17
C TYR A 147 -21.00 2.34 22.50
N GLU A 148 -21.09 3.25 21.52
CA GLU A 148 -19.95 3.68 20.71
C GLU A 148 -18.79 4.23 21.54
N ASP A 149 -19.08 5.00 22.59
CA ASP A 149 -18.10 5.55 23.53
C ASP A 149 -17.28 4.45 24.25
N LYS A 150 -17.89 3.27 24.47
CA LYS A 150 -17.24 2.15 25.14
C LYS A 150 -16.38 1.31 24.20
N PHE A 151 -16.69 1.31 22.90
CA PHE A 151 -15.99 0.51 21.90
C PHE A 151 -14.94 1.30 21.10
N ASP A 152 -14.92 2.63 21.25
CA ASP A 152 -13.99 3.53 20.56
C ASP A 152 -14.02 3.26 19.03
N VAL A 153 -15.18 3.61 18.47
CA VAL A 153 -15.64 3.21 17.14
C VAL A 153 -15.20 4.21 16.07
N ASP A 154 -14.56 3.71 15.01
CA ASP A 154 -14.20 4.46 13.81
C ASP A 154 -14.80 3.79 12.56
N ILE A 155 -15.91 4.36 12.06
CA ILE A 155 -16.60 3.89 10.86
C ILE A 155 -16.38 4.85 9.70
N GLN A 156 -15.86 4.32 8.60
CA GLN A 156 -15.71 5.05 7.35
C GLN A 156 -16.58 4.43 6.25
N VAL A 157 -17.41 5.23 5.61
CA VAL A 157 -18.16 4.82 4.41
C VAL A 157 -17.25 5.02 3.20
N ARG A 158 -17.05 3.96 2.43
CA ARG A 158 -16.15 3.95 1.25
C ARG A 158 -16.85 4.48 0.01
N ARG A 159 -16.06 4.99 -0.94
CA ARG A 159 -16.51 5.82 -2.05
C ARG A 159 -17.38 5.05 -3.04
N ASN A 160 -16.92 3.90 -3.49
CA ASN A 160 -17.61 3.14 -4.54
C ASN A 160 -18.91 2.51 -4.01
N THR A 161 -19.88 2.40 -4.91
CA THR A 161 -21.14 1.68 -4.67
C THR A 161 -21.08 0.32 -5.33
N PHE A 162 -21.69 -0.68 -4.68
CA PHE A 162 -21.76 -2.03 -5.23
C PHE A 162 -23.13 -2.68 -5.01
N SER A 163 -23.46 -3.64 -5.87
CA SER A 163 -24.62 -4.52 -5.76
C SER A 163 -24.18 -5.97 -5.81
N TRP A 164 -24.61 -6.79 -4.84
CA TRP A 164 -24.24 -8.20 -4.75
C TRP A 164 -25.36 -9.08 -5.30
N LEU A 165 -25.15 -9.56 -6.54
CA LEU A 165 -26.10 -10.39 -7.27
C LEU A 165 -25.57 -11.82 -7.42
N GLY A 166 -26.41 -12.71 -7.92
CA GLY A 166 -26.07 -14.06 -8.34
C GLY A 166 -26.48 -14.29 -9.79
N THR A 167 -26.04 -15.40 -10.38
CA THR A 167 -26.45 -15.79 -11.73
C THR A 167 -26.34 -17.31 -11.88
N THR A 168 -27.08 -17.88 -12.83
CA THR A 168 -26.93 -19.29 -13.24
C THR A 168 -25.82 -19.48 -14.27
N LYS A 169 -25.17 -18.40 -14.74
CA LYS A 169 -23.93 -18.50 -15.50
C LYS A 169 -22.83 -19.01 -14.59
N LEU A 170 -22.23 -20.15 -14.94
CA LEU A 170 -21.07 -20.68 -14.23
C LEU A 170 -19.79 -19.99 -14.75
N PHE A 171 -19.03 -19.43 -13.82
CA PHE A 171 -17.69 -18.90 -14.06
C PHE A 171 -16.67 -19.91 -13.51
N GLU A 172 -15.93 -20.56 -14.42
CA GLU A 172 -14.91 -21.57 -14.08
C GLU A 172 -13.65 -20.95 -13.48
N ALA A 173 -13.45 -19.64 -13.65
CA ALA A 173 -12.38 -18.85 -13.04
C ALA A 173 -12.98 -17.78 -12.10
N PHE A 174 -12.16 -17.23 -11.20
CA PHE A 174 -12.48 -15.97 -10.56
C PHE A 174 -12.36 -14.85 -11.60
N ALA A 175 -13.47 -14.36 -12.10
CA ALA A 175 -13.51 -13.36 -13.16
C ALA A 175 -13.62 -11.93 -12.60
N PHE A 176 -12.67 -11.07 -12.98
CA PHE A 176 -12.79 -9.63 -12.91
C PHE A 176 -13.13 -9.09 -14.30
N ILE A 177 -14.30 -8.47 -14.43
CA ILE A 177 -14.85 -8.06 -15.72
C ILE A 177 -15.04 -6.55 -15.73
N PHE A 178 -14.38 -5.84 -16.63
CA PHE A 178 -14.42 -4.39 -16.75
C PHE A 178 -15.05 -3.97 -18.07
N GLU A 179 -16.13 -3.18 -18.02
CA GLU A 179 -16.83 -2.63 -19.18
C GLU A 179 -16.84 -1.11 -19.13
N LYS A 180 -16.59 -0.48 -20.28
CA LYS A 180 -16.66 0.97 -20.44
C LYS A 180 -18.04 1.37 -20.92
N THR A 181 -18.69 2.26 -20.18
CA THR A 181 -20.01 2.81 -20.54
C THR A 181 -19.89 4.26 -20.99
N HIS A 182 -21.02 4.88 -21.36
CA HIS A 182 -21.08 6.31 -21.67
C HIS A 182 -20.89 7.21 -20.44
N ALA A 183 -21.10 6.68 -19.23
CA ALA A 183 -21.03 7.43 -17.97
C ALA A 183 -19.73 7.18 -17.18
N GLY A 184 -18.88 6.25 -17.62
CA GLY A 184 -17.69 5.82 -16.90
C GLY A 184 -17.50 4.31 -16.93
N TRP A 185 -16.60 3.81 -16.08
CA TRP A 185 -16.29 2.38 -15.99
C TRP A 185 -17.10 1.69 -14.90
N ILE A 186 -17.56 0.49 -15.22
CA ILE A 186 -18.29 -0.40 -14.31
C ILE A 186 -17.67 -1.79 -14.41
N TRP A 187 -17.58 -2.49 -13.29
CA TRP A 187 -16.96 -3.81 -13.26
C TRP A 187 -17.74 -4.81 -12.42
N ALA A 188 -17.44 -6.08 -12.63
CA ALA A 188 -18.03 -7.18 -11.91
C ALA A 188 -16.96 -8.15 -11.38
N HIS A 189 -17.20 -8.68 -10.18
CA HIS A 189 -16.45 -9.80 -9.61
C HIS A 189 -17.36 -11.02 -9.66
N ALA A 190 -16.98 -12.05 -10.42
CA ALA A 190 -17.80 -13.22 -10.63
C ALA A 190 -17.03 -14.52 -10.38
N TYR A 191 -17.66 -15.46 -9.69
CA TYR A 191 -17.07 -16.77 -9.40
C TYR A 191 -18.16 -17.75 -8.99
N ARG A 192 -18.02 -19.02 -9.39
CA ARG A 192 -18.92 -20.09 -8.97
C ARG A 192 -18.81 -20.34 -7.46
N PHE A 193 -19.91 -20.75 -6.83
CA PHE A 193 -19.88 -21.16 -5.42
C PHE A 193 -20.65 -22.46 -5.15
N ASP A 194 -21.36 -22.97 -6.15
CA ASP A 194 -21.95 -24.32 -6.22
C ASP A 194 -21.99 -24.80 -7.68
N GLU A 195 -22.56 -25.97 -7.94
CA GLU A 195 -22.63 -26.59 -9.27
C GLU A 195 -23.55 -25.88 -10.27
N THR A 196 -24.36 -24.91 -9.81
CA THR A 196 -25.48 -24.33 -10.57
C THR A 196 -25.49 -22.80 -10.57
N HIS A 197 -24.75 -22.15 -9.68
CA HIS A 197 -24.76 -20.70 -9.48
C HIS A 197 -23.37 -20.09 -9.26
N SER A 198 -23.26 -18.84 -9.68
CA SER A 198 -22.13 -17.95 -9.42
C SER A 198 -22.55 -16.69 -8.68
N THR A 199 -21.61 -16.17 -7.90
CA THR A 199 -21.64 -14.80 -7.39
C THR A 199 -21.42 -13.83 -8.55
N PHE A 200 -22.07 -12.68 -8.53
CA PHE A 200 -21.85 -11.58 -9.46
C PHE A 200 -21.97 -10.23 -8.73
N ILE A 201 -20.84 -9.68 -8.27
CA ILE A 201 -20.83 -8.39 -7.55
C ILE A 201 -20.50 -7.29 -8.55
N VAL A 202 -21.43 -6.35 -8.77
CA VAL A 202 -21.22 -5.19 -9.64
C VAL A 202 -20.78 -4.00 -8.81
N GLU A 203 -19.76 -3.27 -9.24
CA GLU A 203 -19.21 -2.10 -8.55
C GLU A 203 -18.87 -0.99 -9.56
N CYS A 204 -19.07 0.26 -9.14
CA CYS A 204 -18.62 1.44 -9.89
C CYS A 204 -18.42 2.67 -9.01
N SER A 205 -17.82 3.72 -9.59
CA SER A 205 -17.70 5.02 -8.91
C SER A 205 -19.06 5.71 -8.75
N PRO A 206 -19.21 6.64 -7.80
CA PRO A 206 -20.43 7.43 -7.65
C PRO A 206 -20.84 8.19 -8.91
N GLU A 207 -19.88 8.71 -9.67
CA GLU A 207 -20.14 9.46 -10.90
C GLU A 207 -20.69 8.55 -12.00
N THR A 208 -20.12 7.35 -12.14
CA THR A 208 -20.65 6.33 -13.07
C THR A 208 -22.03 5.88 -12.62
N TRP A 209 -22.22 5.68 -11.31
CA TRP A 209 -23.48 5.23 -10.74
C TRP A 209 -24.63 6.21 -11.01
N THR A 210 -24.44 7.49 -10.70
CA THR A 210 -25.41 8.55 -10.98
C THR A 210 -25.55 8.82 -12.48
N GLY A 211 -24.46 8.76 -13.24
CA GLY A 211 -24.45 8.97 -14.69
C GLY A 211 -25.23 7.90 -15.46
N LEU A 212 -25.23 6.65 -14.98
CA LEU A 212 -26.08 5.56 -15.49
C LEU A 212 -27.52 5.63 -14.97
N GLY A 213 -27.79 6.45 -13.95
CA GLY A 213 -29.11 6.64 -13.36
C GLY A 213 -29.52 5.60 -12.31
N PHE A 214 -28.58 4.80 -11.81
CA PHE A 214 -28.86 3.78 -10.79
C PHE A 214 -29.40 4.38 -9.48
N ASP A 215 -29.12 5.65 -9.20
CA ASP A 215 -29.63 6.42 -8.07
C ASP A 215 -31.15 6.63 -8.09
N ARG A 216 -31.75 6.52 -9.28
CA ARG A 216 -33.19 6.75 -9.53
C ARG A 216 -33.95 5.51 -9.99
N MET A 217 -33.26 4.39 -10.20
CA MET A 217 -33.85 3.15 -10.69
C MET A 217 -34.39 2.29 -9.54
N GLU A 218 -35.50 1.61 -9.80
CA GLU A 218 -35.90 0.49 -8.96
C GLU A 218 -34.98 -0.72 -9.19
N GLN A 219 -34.93 -1.64 -8.22
CA GLN A 219 -34.00 -2.77 -8.24
C GLN A 219 -34.09 -3.59 -9.55
N ALA A 220 -35.30 -3.85 -10.06
CA ALA A 220 -35.49 -4.62 -11.29
C ALA A 220 -34.93 -3.90 -12.53
N GLU A 221 -35.09 -2.57 -12.61
CA GLU A 221 -34.56 -1.76 -13.71
C GLU A 221 -33.02 -1.72 -13.66
N SER A 222 -32.46 -1.57 -12.45
CA SER A 222 -31.02 -1.62 -12.23
C SER A 222 -30.42 -2.97 -12.64
N ILE A 223 -31.08 -4.08 -12.30
CA ILE A 223 -30.63 -5.44 -12.68
C ILE A 223 -30.66 -5.60 -14.20
N ALA A 224 -31.76 -5.20 -14.85
CA ALA A 224 -31.89 -5.28 -16.32
C ALA A 224 -30.81 -4.44 -17.04
N LEU A 225 -30.45 -3.27 -16.50
CA LEU A 225 -29.35 -2.49 -17.04
C LEU A 225 -27.99 -3.19 -16.85
N CYS A 226 -27.73 -3.81 -15.70
CA CYS A 226 -26.52 -4.60 -15.47
C CYS A 226 -26.44 -5.79 -16.45
N GLU A 227 -27.54 -6.52 -16.65
CA GLU A 227 -27.62 -7.61 -17.63
C GLU A 227 -27.28 -7.12 -19.04
N LYS A 228 -27.75 -5.94 -19.42
CA LYS A 228 -27.43 -5.32 -20.72
C LYS A 228 -25.96 -4.94 -20.84
N ILE A 229 -25.37 -4.36 -19.79
CA ILE A 229 -23.95 -3.95 -19.77
C ILE A 229 -23.05 -5.19 -19.88
N PHE A 230 -23.34 -6.23 -19.11
CA PHE A 230 -22.53 -7.45 -19.02
C PHE A 230 -23.02 -8.59 -19.92
N ALA A 231 -23.89 -8.32 -20.89
CA ALA A 231 -24.55 -9.34 -21.72
C ALA A 231 -23.59 -10.32 -22.38
N ARG A 232 -22.40 -9.86 -22.79
CA ARG A 232 -21.35 -10.67 -23.41
C ARG A 232 -20.75 -11.73 -22.48
N HIS A 233 -20.80 -11.49 -21.17
CA HIS A 233 -20.19 -12.34 -20.15
C HIS A 233 -21.22 -13.26 -19.46
N LEU A 234 -22.49 -12.89 -19.54
CA LEU A 234 -23.60 -13.63 -18.93
C LEU A 234 -24.16 -14.73 -19.84
N ASP A 235 -23.85 -14.74 -21.13
CA ASP A 235 -24.36 -15.72 -22.11
C ASP A 235 -25.89 -15.88 -22.09
N GLY A 236 -26.61 -14.80 -21.78
CA GLY A 236 -28.09 -14.79 -21.68
C GLY A 236 -28.65 -15.32 -20.36
N HIS A 237 -27.82 -15.70 -19.39
CA HIS A 237 -28.27 -16.04 -18.05
C HIS A 237 -28.67 -14.79 -17.26
N PRO A 238 -29.77 -14.86 -16.47
CA PRO A 238 -30.24 -13.71 -15.71
C PRO A 238 -29.35 -13.42 -14.49
N LEU A 239 -29.41 -12.17 -14.02
CA LEU A 239 -28.91 -11.73 -12.72
C LEU A 239 -30.03 -11.83 -11.67
N ILE A 240 -29.68 -12.35 -10.49
CA ILE A 240 -30.62 -12.73 -9.43
C ILE A 240 -30.30 -11.94 -8.16
N SER A 241 -31.33 -11.38 -7.53
CA SER A 241 -31.23 -10.73 -6.21
C SER A 241 -31.94 -11.57 -5.16
N ASN A 242 -31.29 -11.77 -4.00
CA ASN A 242 -31.90 -12.34 -2.80
C ASN A 242 -32.30 -11.27 -1.77
N ALA A 243 -32.08 -9.99 -2.09
CA ALA A 243 -32.42 -8.85 -1.24
C ALA A 243 -33.77 -8.24 -1.65
N THR A 244 -34.82 -9.06 -1.64
CA THR A 244 -36.18 -8.71 -2.10
C THR A 244 -36.87 -7.63 -1.25
N HIS A 245 -36.34 -7.36 -0.05
CA HIS A 245 -36.82 -6.34 0.87
C HIS A 245 -36.22 -4.94 0.62
N LEU A 246 -35.12 -4.84 -0.14
CA LEU A 246 -34.50 -3.57 -0.50
C LEU A 246 -35.30 -2.93 -1.65
N ARG A 247 -35.67 -1.65 -1.51
CA ARG A 247 -36.44 -0.88 -2.49
C ARG A 247 -35.59 0.25 -3.08
N GLY A 248 -35.87 0.63 -4.33
CA GLY A 248 -35.15 1.71 -5.01
C GLY A 248 -33.65 1.50 -5.08
N SER A 249 -32.90 2.60 -4.96
CA SER A 249 -31.44 2.63 -5.01
C SER A 249 -30.74 1.95 -3.83
N ALA A 250 -31.46 1.54 -2.78
CA ALA A 250 -30.91 0.83 -1.63
C ALA A 250 -30.31 -0.55 -1.98
N ALA A 251 -30.57 -1.06 -3.18
CA ALA A 251 -29.91 -2.25 -3.73
C ALA A 251 -28.42 -2.02 -4.06
N TRP A 252 -27.98 -0.76 -4.13
CA TRP A 252 -26.59 -0.33 -4.22
C TRP A 252 -26.15 0.23 -2.88
N ILE A 253 -25.07 -0.33 -2.33
CA ILE A 253 -24.57 0.04 -1.02
C ILE A 253 -23.11 0.46 -1.11
N ASN A 254 -22.72 1.36 -0.22
CA ASN A 254 -21.32 1.67 0.03
C ASN A 254 -20.76 0.72 1.08
N PHE A 255 -19.50 0.31 0.90
CA PHE A 255 -18.84 -0.50 1.93
C PHE A 255 -18.58 0.32 3.19
N ARG A 256 -18.91 -0.23 4.36
CA ARG A 256 -18.63 0.39 5.67
C ARG A 256 -17.38 -0.26 6.27
N ARG A 257 -16.28 0.48 6.34
CA ARG A 257 -15.07 0.06 7.05
C ARG A 257 -15.24 0.34 8.54
N VAL A 258 -15.47 -0.71 9.31
CA VAL A 258 -15.61 -0.65 10.78
C VAL A 258 -14.28 -1.00 11.42
N LEU A 259 -13.87 -0.19 12.39
CA LEU A 259 -12.77 -0.46 13.30
C LEU A 259 -13.21 -0.06 14.70
N CYS A 260 -13.26 -1.01 15.64
CA CYS A 260 -13.41 -0.72 17.06
C CYS A 260 -12.05 -0.90 17.73
N ARG A 261 -11.57 0.09 18.48
CA ARG A 261 -10.30 0.00 19.22
C ARG A 261 -10.45 -0.79 20.51
N GLN A 262 -11.66 -0.86 21.05
CA GLN A 262 -12.05 -1.69 22.17
C GLN A 262 -13.16 -2.65 21.73
N TRP A 263 -13.04 -3.94 22.03
CA TRP A 263 -13.98 -4.97 21.56
C TRP A 263 -14.92 -5.47 22.64
N SER A 264 -14.70 -5.10 23.89
CA SER A 264 -15.53 -5.53 25.02
C SER A 264 -15.57 -4.53 26.14
N PHE A 265 -16.66 -4.55 26.90
CA PHE A 265 -16.79 -3.89 28.20
C PHE A 265 -17.67 -4.77 29.10
N ASP A 266 -17.42 -4.77 30.40
CA ASP A 266 -18.15 -5.61 31.37
C ASP A 266 -18.21 -7.08 30.92
N ASN A 267 -19.41 -7.59 30.61
CA ASN A 267 -19.66 -8.92 30.04
C ASN A 267 -20.20 -8.88 28.59
N VAL A 268 -19.95 -7.79 27.87
CA VAL A 268 -20.37 -7.58 26.48
C VAL A 268 -19.14 -7.60 25.57
N VAL A 269 -19.19 -8.37 24.49
CA VAL A 269 -18.10 -8.48 23.51
C VAL A 269 -18.62 -8.43 22.07
N LEU A 270 -17.93 -7.70 21.21
CA LEU A 270 -18.17 -7.64 19.77
C LEU A 270 -17.48 -8.81 19.06
N LEU A 271 -18.14 -9.35 18.02
CA LEU A 271 -17.61 -10.48 17.25
C LEU A 271 -17.84 -10.30 15.74
N GLY A 272 -16.80 -10.57 14.94
CA GLY A 272 -16.83 -10.48 13.48
C GLY A 272 -17.10 -9.05 12.98
N ASP A 273 -17.97 -8.91 11.97
CA ASP A 273 -18.29 -7.61 11.35
C ASP A 273 -18.90 -6.57 12.31
N ALA A 274 -19.34 -6.99 13.50
CA ALA A 274 -19.73 -6.08 14.56
C ALA A 274 -18.52 -5.32 15.13
N ALA A 275 -17.35 -5.97 15.25
CA ALA A 275 -16.11 -5.38 15.76
C ALA A 275 -15.27 -4.72 14.65
N HIS A 276 -15.17 -5.37 13.49
CA HIS A 276 -14.29 -4.92 12.41
C HIS A 276 -14.70 -5.51 11.06
N THR A 277 -14.46 -4.79 9.97
CA THR A 277 -14.74 -5.32 8.62
C THR A 277 -13.51 -5.35 7.72
N ALA A 278 -13.56 -6.22 6.72
CA ALA A 278 -12.60 -6.30 5.61
C ALA A 278 -13.37 -6.27 4.28
N HIS A 279 -12.89 -5.47 3.32
CA HIS A 279 -13.55 -5.31 2.03
C HIS A 279 -13.67 -6.65 1.28
N PHE A 280 -14.80 -6.87 0.60
CA PHE A 280 -15.09 -8.13 -0.09
C PHE A 280 -14.08 -8.43 -1.21
N SER A 281 -13.40 -7.42 -1.73
CA SER A 281 -12.37 -7.55 -2.77
C SER A 281 -11.15 -8.41 -2.38
N ILE A 282 -10.99 -8.76 -1.10
CA ILE A 282 -9.95 -9.69 -0.63
C ILE A 282 -10.52 -10.98 -0.01
N GLY A 283 -11.84 -11.18 -0.08
CA GLY A 283 -12.49 -12.44 0.30
C GLY A 283 -12.22 -12.93 1.73
N SER A 284 -12.13 -12.04 2.73
CA SER A 284 -11.67 -12.41 4.09
C SER A 284 -12.67 -12.18 5.23
N GLY A 285 -13.87 -11.65 4.97
CA GLY A 285 -14.85 -11.31 6.02
C GLY A 285 -15.34 -12.52 6.82
N THR A 286 -15.88 -13.55 6.15
CA THR A 286 -16.35 -14.78 6.82
C THR A 286 -15.21 -15.53 7.52
N LYS A 287 -14.02 -15.54 6.91
CA LYS A 287 -12.81 -16.11 7.54
C LYS A 287 -12.53 -15.45 8.89
N LEU A 288 -12.47 -14.12 8.93
CA LEU A 288 -12.23 -13.37 10.17
C LEU A 288 -13.28 -13.73 11.22
N ALA A 289 -14.56 -13.67 10.86
CA ALA A 289 -15.67 -13.99 11.76
C ALA A 289 -15.55 -15.39 12.40
N LEU A 290 -15.17 -16.41 11.63
CA LEU A 290 -14.99 -17.78 12.14
C LEU A 290 -13.75 -17.90 13.03
N GLU A 291 -12.64 -17.27 12.66
CA GLU A 291 -11.40 -17.29 13.46
C GLU A 291 -11.54 -16.52 14.78
N ASP A 292 -12.27 -15.40 14.77
CA ASP A 292 -12.60 -14.65 15.99
C ASP A 292 -13.45 -15.50 16.92
N ALA A 293 -14.46 -16.21 16.37
CA ALA A 293 -15.32 -17.11 17.13
C ALA A 293 -14.53 -18.27 17.76
N ILE A 294 -13.57 -18.86 17.03
CA ILE A 294 -12.68 -19.89 17.58
C ILE A 294 -11.87 -19.31 18.74
N LYS A 295 -11.19 -18.19 18.52
CA LYS A 295 -10.28 -17.62 19.53
C LYS A 295 -11.02 -17.14 20.77
N LEU A 296 -12.18 -16.50 20.62
CA LEU A 296 -13.01 -16.10 21.75
C LEU A 296 -13.43 -17.32 22.58
N ALA A 297 -13.86 -18.41 21.94
CA ALA A 297 -14.19 -19.65 22.66
C ALA A 297 -12.97 -20.28 23.36
N GLN A 298 -11.78 -20.23 22.75
CA GLN A 298 -10.55 -20.73 23.36
C GLN A 298 -10.19 -19.97 24.64
N VAL A 299 -10.24 -18.64 24.64
CA VAL A 299 -9.88 -17.85 25.83
C VAL A 299 -10.91 -17.97 26.95
N LEU A 300 -12.17 -18.25 26.61
CA LEU A 300 -13.26 -18.42 27.58
C LEU A 300 -13.30 -19.81 28.23
N ASP A 301 -12.63 -20.81 27.66
CA ASP A 301 -12.55 -22.16 28.25
C ASP A 301 -11.46 -22.29 29.32
N ARG A 302 -11.48 -21.36 30.28
CA ARG A 302 -10.59 -21.37 31.45
C ARG A 302 -11.33 -21.92 32.67
N PRO A 303 -10.70 -22.81 33.47
CA PRO A 303 -11.34 -23.40 34.64
C PRO A 303 -11.88 -22.37 35.64
N LYS A 304 -11.22 -21.24 35.81
CA LYS A 304 -11.60 -20.21 36.80
C LYS A 304 -12.82 -19.38 36.41
N ILE A 305 -13.08 -19.20 35.11
CA ILE A 305 -14.30 -18.53 34.62
C ILE A 305 -15.54 -19.35 35.01
N LYS A 306 -15.38 -20.68 35.11
CA LYS A 306 -16.46 -21.63 35.44
C LYS A 306 -16.88 -21.61 36.92
N GLN A 307 -16.17 -20.91 37.81
CA GLN A 307 -16.38 -20.97 39.27
C GLN A 307 -17.34 -19.92 39.84
N GLY A 308 -17.79 -18.93 39.04
CA GLY A 308 -18.72 -17.87 39.45
C GLY A 308 -18.12 -16.83 40.43
N GLY A 309 -18.88 -15.76 40.71
CA GLY A 309 -18.48 -14.69 41.64
C GLY A 309 -17.49 -13.65 41.07
N THR A 310 -16.88 -12.83 41.93
CA THR A 310 -16.00 -11.72 41.53
C THR A 310 -14.76 -12.21 40.77
N ALA A 311 -14.15 -13.31 41.21
CA ALA A 311 -12.99 -13.91 40.54
C ALA A 311 -13.31 -14.36 39.09
N ALA A 312 -14.53 -14.82 38.84
CA ALA A 312 -14.96 -15.17 37.48
C ALA A 312 -15.12 -13.93 36.58
N ARG A 313 -15.54 -12.79 37.13
CA ARG A 313 -15.62 -11.52 36.38
C ARG A 313 -14.25 -10.96 36.03
N GLU A 314 -13.30 -11.04 36.96
CA GLU A 314 -11.92 -10.63 36.70
C GLU A 314 -11.26 -11.51 35.63
N GLU A 315 -11.41 -12.83 35.74
CA GLU A 315 -10.88 -13.77 34.74
C GLU A 315 -11.58 -13.63 33.39
N LEU A 316 -12.89 -13.29 33.35
CA LEU A 316 -13.59 -12.97 32.12
C LEU A 316 -12.98 -11.72 31.45
N ALA A 317 -12.76 -10.64 32.21
CA ALA A 317 -12.13 -9.44 31.68
C ALA A 317 -10.73 -9.72 31.11
N VAL A 318 -9.94 -10.56 31.79
CA VAL A 318 -8.62 -11.00 31.31
C VAL A 318 -8.75 -11.80 30.00
N ALA A 319 -9.70 -12.73 29.91
CA ALA A 319 -9.92 -13.52 28.69
C ALA A 319 -10.35 -12.64 27.51
N LEU A 320 -11.25 -11.69 27.71
CA LEU A 320 -11.70 -10.76 26.66
C LEU A 320 -10.57 -9.85 26.17
N ALA A 321 -9.71 -9.37 27.10
CA ALA A 321 -8.53 -8.61 26.75
C ALA A 321 -7.52 -9.44 25.92
N GLU A 322 -7.31 -10.71 26.27
CA GLU A 322 -6.43 -11.61 25.49
C GLU A 322 -6.99 -11.90 24.10
N TYR A 323 -8.30 -12.13 23.97
CA TYR A 323 -8.97 -12.27 22.68
C TYR A 323 -8.71 -11.07 21.78
N GLN A 324 -8.93 -9.85 22.30
CA GLN A 324 -8.67 -8.62 21.56
C GLN A 324 -7.18 -8.51 21.19
N GLN A 325 -6.26 -8.73 22.14
CA GLN A 325 -4.82 -8.57 21.90
C GLN A 325 -4.31 -9.47 20.77
N GLU A 326 -4.69 -10.75 20.77
CA GLU A 326 -4.24 -11.69 19.75
C GLU A 326 -4.91 -11.46 18.39
N ARG A 327 -6.22 -11.25 18.38
CA ARG A 327 -6.97 -11.09 17.12
C ARG A 327 -6.73 -9.75 16.46
N HIS A 328 -6.51 -8.69 17.23
CA HIS A 328 -6.27 -7.35 16.70
C HIS A 328 -5.06 -7.31 15.74
N VAL A 329 -3.96 -8.04 16.04
CA VAL A 329 -2.78 -8.08 15.16
C VAL A 329 -3.11 -8.70 13.80
N GLU A 330 -3.83 -9.81 13.77
CA GLU A 330 -4.21 -10.50 12.53
C GLU A 330 -5.26 -9.72 11.74
N VAL A 331 -6.24 -9.13 12.42
CA VAL A 331 -7.25 -8.27 11.81
C VAL A 331 -6.59 -7.05 11.18
N LEU A 332 -5.65 -6.38 11.85
CA LEU A 332 -4.94 -5.22 11.29
C LEU A 332 -4.19 -5.56 9.99
N LYS A 333 -3.54 -6.73 9.92
CA LYS A 333 -2.86 -7.18 8.68
C LYS A 333 -3.85 -7.31 7.51
N ILE A 334 -5.01 -7.92 7.77
CA ILE A 334 -6.06 -8.12 6.77
C ILE A 334 -6.73 -6.80 6.40
N GLN A 335 -7.02 -5.93 7.37
CA GLN A 335 -7.60 -4.60 7.12
C GLN A 335 -6.67 -3.69 6.33
N ASN A 336 -5.36 -3.73 6.57
CA ASN A 336 -4.39 -3.00 5.74
C ASN A 336 -4.42 -3.49 4.29
N SER A 337 -4.47 -4.82 4.08
CA SER A 337 -4.57 -5.40 2.73
C SER A 337 -5.91 -5.05 2.05
N ALA A 338 -7.00 -5.05 2.82
CA ALA A 338 -8.33 -4.64 2.35
C ALA A 338 -8.33 -3.18 1.94
N ARG A 339 -7.78 -2.29 2.77
CA ARG A 339 -7.66 -0.85 2.48
C ARG A 339 -6.94 -0.62 1.16
N ASN A 340 -5.74 -1.21 1.00
CA ASN A 340 -4.97 -1.07 -0.24
C ASN A 340 -5.76 -1.55 -1.47
N SER A 341 -6.49 -2.68 -1.34
CA SER A 341 -7.33 -3.16 -2.43
C SER A 341 -8.54 -2.26 -2.71
N THR A 342 -9.19 -1.72 -1.68
CA THR A 342 -10.35 -0.83 -1.84
C THR A 342 -9.92 0.47 -2.51
N GLU A 343 -8.83 1.09 -2.04
CA GLU A 343 -8.30 2.32 -2.62
C GLU A 343 -7.90 2.13 -4.09
N TRP A 344 -7.35 0.97 -4.47
CA TRP A 344 -7.06 0.66 -5.87
C TRP A 344 -8.33 0.65 -6.74
N PHE A 345 -9.43 0.05 -6.29
CA PHE A 345 -10.71 0.08 -7.00
C PHE A 345 -11.38 1.47 -7.00
N GLU A 346 -11.21 2.24 -5.93
CA GLU A 346 -11.71 3.62 -5.86
C GLU A 346 -10.95 4.58 -6.77
N THR A 347 -9.72 4.20 -7.17
CA THR A 347 -8.82 4.99 -8.03
C THR A 347 -8.49 4.28 -9.35
N LEU A 348 -9.39 3.39 -9.78
CA LEU A 348 -9.22 2.53 -10.96
C LEU A 348 -8.83 3.31 -12.23
N ASP A 349 -9.33 4.53 -12.40
CA ASP A 349 -9.05 5.41 -13.55
C ASP A 349 -7.56 5.61 -13.82
N ARG A 350 -6.71 5.52 -12.78
CA ARG A 350 -5.23 5.56 -12.90
C ARG A 350 -4.66 4.48 -13.81
N TYR A 351 -5.30 3.32 -13.85
CA TYR A 351 -4.75 2.11 -14.49
C TYR A 351 -5.49 1.70 -15.76
N LEU A 352 -6.62 2.33 -16.08
CA LEU A 352 -7.46 1.94 -17.23
C LEU A 352 -6.82 2.21 -18.59
N GLY A 353 -5.74 2.99 -18.62
CA GLY A 353 -4.89 3.20 -19.79
C GLY A 353 -3.76 2.16 -19.95
N PHE A 354 -3.60 1.23 -19.01
CA PHE A 354 -2.54 0.23 -19.09
C PHE A 354 -2.83 -0.85 -20.14
N ASP A 355 -1.76 -1.42 -20.68
CA ASP A 355 -1.87 -2.68 -21.42
C ASP A 355 -2.41 -3.78 -20.51
N LEU A 356 -3.24 -4.68 -21.07
CA LEU A 356 -3.96 -5.69 -20.31
C LEU A 356 -3.05 -6.57 -19.40
N PRO A 357 -1.85 -7.03 -19.83
CA PRO A 357 -0.95 -7.77 -18.94
C PRO A 357 -0.54 -6.98 -17.69
N GLN A 358 -0.26 -5.68 -17.85
CA GLN A 358 0.11 -4.81 -16.73
C GLN A 358 -1.08 -4.52 -15.82
N PHE A 359 -2.24 -4.26 -16.40
CA PHE A 359 -3.48 -4.05 -15.67
C PHE A 359 -3.83 -5.29 -14.81
N ALA A 360 -3.76 -6.49 -15.41
CA ALA A 360 -3.99 -7.75 -14.70
C ALA A 360 -2.98 -7.97 -13.56
N TYR A 361 -1.70 -7.66 -13.78
CA TYR A 361 -0.70 -7.72 -12.71
C TYR A 361 -0.97 -6.72 -11.58
N SER A 362 -1.27 -5.47 -11.91
CA SER A 362 -1.58 -4.41 -10.92
C SER A 362 -2.79 -4.81 -10.09
N LEU A 363 -3.84 -5.33 -10.74
CA LEU A 363 -5.01 -5.89 -10.09
C LEU A 363 -4.62 -7.03 -9.13
N MET A 364 -3.90 -8.05 -9.58
CA MET A 364 -3.57 -9.21 -8.72
C MET A 364 -2.69 -8.84 -7.52
N THR A 365 -1.80 -7.87 -7.67
CA THR A 365 -0.87 -7.43 -6.61
C THR A 365 -1.39 -6.25 -5.76
N ARG A 366 -2.58 -5.70 -6.06
CA ARG A 366 -3.16 -4.52 -5.39
C ARG A 366 -3.21 -4.61 -3.86
N SER A 367 -3.50 -5.80 -3.33
CA SER A 367 -3.62 -6.04 -1.88
C SER A 367 -2.27 -6.08 -1.16
N GLN A 368 -1.17 -6.18 -1.91
CA GLN A 368 0.20 -6.43 -1.43
C GLN A 368 0.42 -7.77 -0.71
N ARG A 369 -0.60 -8.65 -0.67
CA ARG A 369 -0.48 -10.02 -0.14
C ARG A 369 0.10 -10.98 -1.18
N VAL A 370 -0.19 -10.72 -2.45
CA VAL A 370 0.39 -11.41 -3.59
C VAL A 370 1.51 -10.53 -4.13
N SER A 371 2.72 -11.09 -4.18
CA SER A 371 3.91 -10.42 -4.69
C SER A 371 4.39 -11.05 -6.00
N HIS A 372 5.43 -10.48 -6.61
CA HIS A 372 6.00 -10.95 -7.86
C HIS A 372 6.46 -12.42 -7.77
N GLU A 373 7.24 -12.76 -6.74
CA GLU A 373 7.70 -14.14 -6.56
C GLU A 373 6.61 -15.07 -6.03
N ASN A 374 5.58 -14.56 -5.32
CA ASN A 374 4.41 -15.38 -5.04
C ASN A 374 3.64 -15.75 -6.31
N LEU A 375 3.55 -14.84 -7.29
CA LEU A 375 2.99 -15.16 -8.61
C LEU A 375 3.84 -16.18 -9.35
N ARG A 376 5.18 -16.16 -9.21
CA ARG A 376 6.03 -17.19 -9.82
C ARG A 376 5.77 -18.60 -9.26
N LEU A 377 5.44 -18.68 -7.97
CA LEU A 377 5.07 -19.94 -7.32
C LEU A 377 3.70 -20.44 -7.75
N ARG A 378 2.77 -19.54 -8.07
CA ARG A 378 1.40 -19.85 -8.51
C ARG A 378 1.37 -20.19 -10.00
N ASP A 379 1.89 -19.30 -10.83
CA ASP A 379 1.83 -19.37 -12.28
C ASP A 379 3.11 -18.80 -12.90
N ARG A 380 4.12 -19.67 -12.97
CA ARG A 380 5.43 -19.32 -13.53
C ARG A 380 5.32 -18.87 -14.99
N ASP A 381 4.57 -19.60 -15.81
CA ASP A 381 4.51 -19.37 -17.25
C ASP A 381 3.84 -18.02 -17.57
N TRP A 382 2.78 -17.67 -16.82
CA TRP A 382 2.15 -16.37 -16.93
C TRP A 382 3.08 -15.24 -16.50
N LEU A 383 3.77 -15.39 -15.37
CA LEU A 383 4.70 -14.36 -14.89
C LEU A 383 5.88 -14.19 -15.86
N GLU A 384 6.47 -15.27 -16.34
CA GLU A 384 7.56 -15.22 -17.33
C GLU A 384 7.09 -14.65 -18.68
N GLY A 385 5.82 -14.85 -19.04
CA GLY A 385 5.16 -14.15 -20.14
C GLY A 385 5.10 -12.64 -19.93
N LEU A 386 4.74 -12.21 -18.73
CA LEU A 386 4.69 -10.80 -18.34
C LEU A 386 6.09 -10.16 -18.28
N GLU A 387 7.10 -10.88 -17.79
CA GLU A 387 8.50 -10.43 -17.78
C GLU A 387 9.01 -10.22 -19.21
N ARG A 388 8.68 -11.13 -20.13
CA ARG A 388 8.97 -10.95 -21.56
C ARG A 388 8.22 -9.76 -22.16
N TRP A 389 6.94 -9.58 -21.83
CA TRP A 389 6.16 -8.41 -22.27
C TRP A 389 6.81 -7.12 -21.78
N PHE A 390 7.16 -7.03 -20.50
CA PHE A 390 7.78 -5.84 -19.90
C PHE A 390 9.14 -5.52 -20.57
N TRP A 391 9.92 -6.55 -20.93
CA TRP A 391 11.18 -6.36 -21.65
C TRP A 391 10.99 -6.02 -23.14
N SER A 392 9.95 -6.54 -23.79
CA SER A 392 9.75 -6.41 -25.24
C SER A 392 9.68 -4.96 -25.74
N GLY A 393 9.33 -4.02 -24.85
CA GLY A 393 9.39 -2.57 -25.13
C GLY A 393 10.80 -2.00 -25.29
N ASN A 394 11.86 -2.76 -24.94
CA ASN A 394 13.26 -2.30 -24.97
C ASN A 394 14.16 -3.04 -25.98
N GLN A 395 13.80 -4.25 -26.44
CA GLN A 395 14.54 -5.05 -27.42
C GLN A 395 13.73 -6.31 -27.82
N ASN A 396 13.90 -6.84 -29.04
CA ASN A 396 13.31 -8.10 -29.55
C ASN A 396 13.87 -9.36 -28.81
N ARG A 397 13.77 -9.38 -27.48
CA ARG A 397 14.32 -10.41 -26.61
C ARG A 397 13.18 -11.29 -26.07
N ASN A 398 13.33 -12.60 -26.18
CA ASN A 398 12.32 -13.60 -25.80
C ASN A 398 12.76 -14.45 -24.59
N VAL A 399 13.41 -13.83 -23.60
CA VAL A 399 13.85 -14.48 -22.37
C VAL A 399 13.21 -13.74 -21.18
N PRO A 400 12.63 -14.44 -20.19
CA PRO A 400 12.09 -13.78 -19.00
C PRO A 400 13.23 -13.17 -18.20
N VAL A 401 13.15 -11.86 -17.97
CA VAL A 401 14.08 -11.13 -17.11
C VAL A 401 13.25 -10.28 -16.16
N GLN A 402 13.56 -10.39 -14.86
CA GLN A 402 12.86 -9.63 -13.83
C GLN A 402 12.88 -8.12 -14.13
N PRO A 403 11.74 -7.41 -13.99
CA PRO A 403 11.62 -6.01 -14.41
C PRO A 403 12.65 -5.06 -13.81
N MET A 404 13.14 -5.35 -12.60
CA MET A 404 14.20 -4.57 -11.97
C MET A 404 15.50 -4.51 -12.78
N PHE A 405 15.79 -5.52 -13.61
CA PHE A 405 17.00 -5.57 -14.44
C PHE A 405 16.80 -5.04 -15.86
N THR A 406 15.61 -4.50 -16.17
CA THR A 406 15.36 -3.88 -17.47
C THR A 406 16.01 -2.50 -17.56
N PRO A 407 16.58 -2.14 -18.72
CA PRO A 407 17.08 -0.78 -18.91
C PRO A 407 15.94 0.24 -18.87
N PHE A 408 16.30 1.48 -18.56
CA PHE A 408 15.42 2.64 -18.65
C PHE A 408 16.16 3.79 -19.31
N THR A 409 15.54 4.38 -20.33
CA THR A 409 16.09 5.55 -21.02
C THR A 409 15.26 6.77 -20.67
N LEU A 410 15.93 7.82 -20.21
CA LEU A 410 15.36 9.13 -19.95
C LEU A 410 16.26 10.17 -20.62
N ARG A 411 15.69 10.97 -21.53
CA ARG A 411 16.46 11.86 -22.41
C ARG A 411 17.56 11.05 -23.15
N GLY A 412 18.81 11.49 -23.12
CA GLY A 412 19.98 10.79 -23.67
C GLY A 412 20.65 9.82 -22.71
N MET A 413 20.15 9.67 -21.48
CA MET A 413 20.72 8.78 -20.47
C MET A 413 19.97 7.44 -20.44
N THR A 414 20.72 6.33 -20.51
CA THR A 414 20.18 4.99 -20.24
C THR A 414 20.84 4.42 -19.00
N VAL A 415 20.03 3.98 -18.04
CA VAL A 415 20.48 3.15 -16.91
C VAL A 415 20.33 1.67 -17.27
N PRO A 416 21.27 0.79 -16.86
CA PRO A 416 21.26 -0.62 -17.24
C PRO A 416 20.20 -1.44 -16.49
N ASN A 417 19.65 -0.90 -15.40
CA ASN A 417 18.61 -1.52 -14.59
C ASN A 417 17.84 -0.42 -13.81
N ARG A 418 16.74 -0.79 -13.16
CA ARG A 418 15.81 0.12 -12.49
C ARG A 418 16.14 0.41 -11.02
N VAL A 419 17.28 -0.07 -10.53
CA VAL A 419 17.68 0.06 -9.12
C VAL A 419 18.45 1.36 -8.89
N VAL A 420 18.03 2.11 -7.88
CA VAL A 420 18.62 3.39 -7.49
C VAL A 420 19.21 3.31 -6.08
N VAL A 421 20.42 3.85 -5.91
CA VAL A 421 20.94 4.24 -4.60
C VAL A 421 20.54 5.70 -4.37
N PRO A 422 19.61 5.99 -3.42
CA PRO A 422 19.15 7.36 -3.20
C PRO A 422 20.18 8.21 -2.46
N ALA A 423 19.98 9.53 -2.47
CA ALA A 423 20.73 10.46 -1.65
C ALA A 423 20.61 10.11 -0.15
N MET A 424 21.75 9.94 0.51
CA MET A 424 21.87 9.63 1.94
C MET A 424 23.04 10.42 2.52
N LEU A 425 22.76 11.38 3.40
CA LEU A 425 23.80 12.17 4.08
C LEU A 425 24.78 11.25 4.80
N THR A 426 26.07 11.40 4.51
CA THR A 426 27.14 10.60 5.13
C THR A 426 27.82 11.34 6.27
N TYR A 427 27.68 12.67 6.30
CA TYR A 427 28.30 13.55 7.30
C TYR A 427 29.81 13.33 7.42
N SER A 428 30.48 13.14 6.27
CA SER A 428 31.88 12.72 6.20
C SER A 428 32.78 13.69 5.41
N ALA A 429 32.26 14.84 4.96
CA ALA A 429 33.07 15.89 4.34
C ALA A 429 33.98 16.58 5.36
N ASP A 430 35.04 17.21 4.88
CA ASP A 430 35.86 18.07 5.75
C ASP A 430 35.15 19.41 6.07
N GLU A 431 35.78 20.25 6.89
CA GLU A 431 35.22 21.56 7.29
C GLU A 431 34.92 22.48 6.10
N GLY A 432 35.69 22.33 5.01
CA GLY A 432 35.50 23.05 3.76
C GLY A 432 34.39 22.49 2.89
N GLY A 433 33.77 21.36 3.26
CA GLY A 433 32.77 20.67 2.46
C GLY A 433 33.35 19.89 1.28
N PHE A 434 34.66 19.61 1.29
CA PHE A 434 35.29 18.81 0.24
C PHE A 434 35.02 17.32 0.46
N ALA A 435 34.69 16.65 -0.65
CA ALA A 435 34.71 15.20 -0.70
C ALA A 435 36.15 14.66 -0.55
N ASN A 436 36.28 13.52 0.10
CA ASN A 436 37.55 12.89 0.45
C ASN A 436 37.57 11.39 0.08
N ASP A 437 38.57 10.66 0.56
CA ASP A 437 38.74 9.24 0.26
C ASP A 437 37.56 8.37 0.74
N PHE A 438 36.89 8.76 1.82
CA PHE A 438 35.67 8.08 2.26
C PHE A 438 34.61 8.12 1.16
N HIS A 439 34.37 9.27 0.55
CA HIS A 439 33.37 9.43 -0.52
C HIS A 439 33.77 8.63 -1.76
N SER A 440 35.08 8.58 -2.06
CA SER A 440 35.61 7.80 -3.18
C SER A 440 35.32 6.32 -3.02
N ILE A 441 35.56 5.76 -1.84
CA ILE A 441 35.25 4.36 -1.51
C ILE A 441 33.74 4.15 -1.41
N HIS A 442 33.02 5.11 -0.81
CA HIS A 442 31.59 5.02 -0.58
C HIS A 442 30.84 4.92 -1.90
N TYR A 443 30.98 5.89 -2.81
CA TYR A 443 30.27 5.88 -4.08
C TYR A 443 30.87 4.89 -5.08
N GLY A 444 32.20 4.72 -5.09
CA GLY A 444 32.87 3.72 -5.92
C GLY A 444 32.37 2.30 -5.63
N SER A 445 32.18 1.93 -4.36
CA SER A 445 31.67 0.60 -4.01
C SER A 445 30.22 0.35 -4.48
N ARG A 446 29.34 1.37 -4.44
CA ARG A 446 27.96 1.25 -4.95
C ARG A 446 27.90 1.22 -6.47
N ALA A 447 28.75 1.99 -7.16
CA ALA A 447 28.89 1.91 -8.62
C ALA A 447 29.32 0.50 -9.07
N LEU A 448 30.33 -0.08 -8.41
CA LEU A 448 30.74 -1.47 -8.66
C LEU A 448 29.69 -2.50 -8.22
N GLY A 449 28.75 -2.10 -7.36
CA GLY A 449 27.69 -2.92 -6.79
C GLY A 449 26.49 -3.19 -7.71
N GLY A 450 26.52 -2.66 -8.93
CA GLY A 450 25.57 -3.01 -9.99
C GLY A 450 24.27 -2.21 -10.03
N ALA A 451 24.09 -1.21 -9.16
CA ALA A 451 22.93 -0.32 -9.25
C ALA A 451 22.92 0.46 -10.57
N GLY A 452 21.73 0.71 -11.12
CA GLY A 452 21.56 1.44 -12.38
C GLY A 452 21.86 2.93 -12.24
N LEU A 453 21.50 3.51 -11.09
CA LEU A 453 21.73 4.92 -10.76
C LEU A 453 22.25 5.06 -9.33
N VAL A 454 23.29 5.86 -9.13
CA VAL A 454 23.79 6.26 -7.81
C VAL A 454 23.63 7.76 -7.64
N ILE A 455 22.73 8.15 -6.73
CA ILE A 455 22.52 9.55 -6.37
C ILE A 455 23.44 9.88 -5.19
N THR A 456 24.23 10.93 -5.30
CA THR A 456 25.07 11.40 -4.19
C THR A 456 24.21 11.88 -3.03
N GLU A 457 24.80 12.03 -1.86
CA GLU A 457 24.19 12.84 -0.82
C GLU A 457 23.99 14.29 -1.29
N MET A 458 23.16 15.05 -0.59
CA MET A 458 22.91 16.44 -0.95
C MET A 458 24.22 17.24 -0.92
N LEU A 459 24.60 17.75 -2.08
CA LEU A 459 25.70 18.69 -2.26
C LEU A 459 25.14 20.10 -2.03
N ALA A 460 25.56 20.73 -0.95
CA ALA A 460 25.13 22.10 -0.67
C ALA A 460 25.60 23.07 -1.76
N VAL A 461 24.70 23.95 -2.21
CA VAL A 461 25.02 24.98 -3.23
C VAL A 461 25.78 26.18 -2.67
N SER A 462 25.91 26.27 -1.35
CA SER A 462 26.68 27.29 -0.63
C SER A 462 27.10 26.79 0.75
N PRO A 463 28.11 27.42 1.40
CA PRO A 463 28.54 27.04 2.74
C PRO A 463 27.40 27.07 3.77
N GLN A 464 26.51 28.07 3.69
CA GLN A 464 25.37 28.25 4.58
C GLN A 464 24.21 27.29 4.28
N GLY A 465 24.19 26.72 3.06
CA GLY A 465 23.20 25.73 2.63
C GLY A 465 23.43 24.33 3.18
N ARG A 466 24.52 24.10 3.93
CA ARG A 466 24.79 22.79 4.56
C ARG A 466 23.86 22.52 5.73
N THR A 467 23.44 21.26 5.87
CA THR A 467 22.75 20.78 7.08
C THR A 467 23.71 20.78 8.26
N THR A 468 24.91 20.22 8.09
CA THR A 468 25.96 20.15 9.13
C THR A 468 27.32 20.57 8.56
N PRO A 469 28.32 20.90 9.39
CA PRO A 469 29.67 21.21 8.91
C PRO A 469 30.30 20.10 8.07
N ALA A 470 29.92 18.84 8.31
CA ALA A 470 30.43 17.66 7.61
C ALA A 470 29.61 17.25 6.37
N CYS A 471 28.70 18.11 5.90
CA CYS A 471 28.01 17.91 4.64
C CYS A 471 28.87 18.43 3.48
N PRO A 472 29.00 17.67 2.37
CA PRO A 472 29.73 18.13 1.20
C PRO A 472 28.98 19.25 0.47
N GLY A 473 29.67 19.93 -0.44
CA GLY A 473 28.98 20.83 -1.36
C GLY A 473 29.64 20.98 -2.71
N LEU A 474 29.12 21.96 -3.45
CA LEU A 474 29.48 22.22 -4.85
C LEU A 474 29.42 23.72 -5.17
N TRP A 475 29.87 24.55 -4.23
CA TRP A 475 29.88 26.02 -4.34
C TRP A 475 31.25 26.60 -4.76
N ASP A 476 32.30 25.79 -4.73
CA ASP A 476 33.69 26.16 -5.04
C ASP A 476 34.20 25.31 -6.21
N ASP A 477 34.97 25.90 -7.13
CA ASP A 477 35.53 25.19 -8.30
C ASP A 477 36.43 24.03 -7.86
N ALA A 478 37.11 24.16 -6.71
CA ALA A 478 37.95 23.10 -6.17
C ALA A 478 37.14 21.88 -5.67
N HIS A 479 35.82 21.99 -5.48
CA HIS A 479 34.98 20.83 -5.18
C HIS A 479 34.84 19.87 -6.38
N VAL A 480 35.00 20.37 -7.62
CA VAL A 480 34.79 19.59 -8.85
C VAL A 480 35.76 18.42 -8.94
N GLU A 481 37.03 18.61 -8.59
CA GLU A 481 38.11 17.64 -8.84
C GLU A 481 37.80 16.25 -8.27
N ARG A 482 37.38 16.18 -7.01
CA ARG A 482 37.10 14.88 -6.37
C ARG A 482 35.86 14.22 -6.94
N TRP A 483 34.78 14.97 -7.16
CA TRP A 483 33.56 14.42 -7.75
C TRP A 483 33.79 13.93 -9.18
N ALA A 484 34.58 14.65 -9.98
CA ALA A 484 35.02 14.22 -11.30
C ALA A 484 35.80 12.90 -11.26
N ALA A 485 36.71 12.75 -10.30
CA ALA A 485 37.44 11.50 -10.11
C ALA A 485 36.51 10.31 -9.76
N ILE A 486 35.52 10.54 -8.90
CA ILE A 486 34.52 9.53 -8.50
C ILE A 486 33.66 9.12 -9.70
N ASN A 487 33.15 10.09 -10.46
CA ASN A 487 32.31 9.83 -11.64
C ASN A 487 33.10 9.13 -12.74
N SER A 488 34.34 9.57 -13.01
CA SER A 488 35.23 8.92 -13.96
C SER A 488 35.51 7.46 -13.59
N PHE A 489 35.76 7.17 -12.30
CA PHE A 489 35.92 5.80 -11.81
C PHE A 489 34.64 4.97 -12.03
N ALA A 490 33.48 5.51 -11.68
CA ALA A 490 32.19 4.84 -11.85
C ALA A 490 31.92 4.49 -13.33
N HIS A 491 32.17 5.41 -14.26
CA HIS A 491 31.97 5.20 -15.69
C HIS A 491 32.99 4.25 -16.32
N GLN A 492 34.23 4.23 -15.83
CA GLN A 492 35.27 3.32 -16.33
C GLN A 492 35.06 1.87 -15.89
N HIS A 493 34.44 1.66 -14.73
CA HIS A 493 34.41 0.34 -14.08
C HIS A 493 33.00 -0.24 -13.87
N SER A 494 31.95 0.50 -14.19
CA SER A 494 30.56 0.04 -14.10
C SER A 494 29.72 0.51 -15.28
N ALA A 495 28.55 -0.09 -15.46
CA ALA A 495 27.54 0.38 -16.42
C ALA A 495 26.55 1.39 -15.78
N GLY A 496 26.66 1.63 -14.47
CA GLY A 496 25.76 2.51 -13.73
C GLY A 496 25.97 3.99 -14.07
N LYS A 497 24.99 4.81 -13.68
CA LYS A 497 24.98 6.26 -13.87
C LYS A 497 25.07 6.98 -12.54
N THR A 498 25.60 8.21 -12.56
CA THR A 498 25.77 9.04 -11.36
C THR A 498 24.89 10.27 -11.42
N CYS A 499 24.23 10.61 -10.31
CA CYS A 499 23.38 11.79 -10.17
C CYS A 499 23.87 12.66 -9.02
N ALA A 500 24.02 13.96 -9.26
CA ALA A 500 24.27 14.94 -8.21
C ALA A 500 22.94 15.44 -7.64
N GLN A 501 22.66 15.15 -6.36
CA GLN A 501 21.60 15.85 -5.65
C GLN A 501 22.15 17.20 -5.15
N ILE A 502 21.67 18.33 -5.68
CA ILE A 502 22.06 19.67 -5.20
C ILE A 502 20.94 20.30 -4.38
N GLY A 503 21.30 21.05 -3.33
CA GLY A 503 20.29 21.63 -2.44
C GLY A 503 20.81 22.67 -1.44
N HIS A 504 19.88 23.19 -0.65
CA HIS A 504 20.13 24.13 0.43
C HIS A 504 19.24 23.77 1.62
N ALA A 505 19.81 23.50 2.80
CA ALA A 505 19.11 22.99 3.97
C ALA A 505 18.12 23.99 4.61
N GLY A 506 18.29 25.29 4.33
CA GLY A 506 17.31 26.31 4.71
C GLY A 506 17.13 26.39 6.23
N ALA A 507 15.90 26.25 6.72
CA ALA A 507 15.60 26.27 8.17
C ALA A 507 16.20 25.09 8.95
N ARG A 508 16.67 24.03 8.25
CA ARG A 508 17.35 22.86 8.82
C ARG A 508 18.88 22.93 8.65
N ALA A 509 19.43 24.10 8.30
CA ALA A 509 20.86 24.31 8.26
C ALA A 509 21.47 24.53 9.66
N ALA A 510 22.80 24.54 9.73
CA ALA A 510 23.56 24.82 10.95
C ALA A 510 23.26 23.87 12.12
N CYS A 511 23.13 22.57 11.79
CA CYS A 511 22.97 21.50 12.76
C CYS A 511 24.29 20.80 13.10
N LYS A 512 24.36 20.23 14.31
CA LYS A 512 25.43 19.34 14.76
C LYS A 512 25.44 18.08 13.88
N VAL A 513 26.63 17.52 13.68
CA VAL A 513 26.78 16.18 13.11
C VAL A 513 26.04 15.20 14.03
N PRO A 514 25.13 14.35 13.50
CA PRO A 514 24.37 13.44 14.34
C PRO A 514 25.28 12.49 15.13
N VAL A 515 25.07 12.45 16.45
CA VAL A 515 25.71 11.49 17.36
C VAL A 515 24.67 10.42 17.72
N GLU A 516 25.13 9.18 17.84
CA GLU A 516 24.26 8.07 18.21
C GLU A 516 23.51 8.37 19.51
N ASN A 517 22.19 8.16 19.50
CA ASN A 517 21.26 8.43 20.61
C ASN A 517 21.00 9.91 20.98
N GLU A 518 21.58 10.88 20.28
CA GLU A 518 21.28 12.31 20.51
C GLU A 518 20.20 12.85 19.55
N GLY A 519 19.91 12.14 18.47
CA GLY A 519 18.89 12.54 17.48
C GLY A 519 19.41 13.55 16.45
N TYR A 520 18.53 13.96 15.54
CA TYR A 520 18.87 14.78 14.37
C TYR A 520 18.43 16.25 14.52
N ASP A 521 18.89 17.10 13.60
CA ASP A 521 18.52 18.52 13.49
C ASP A 521 18.84 19.37 14.73
N GLN A 522 19.78 18.93 15.57
CA GLN A 522 20.24 19.72 16.72
C GLN A 522 21.04 20.94 16.27
N ALA A 523 20.68 22.14 16.74
CA ALA A 523 21.42 23.35 16.42
C ALA A 523 22.88 23.26 16.89
N MET A 524 23.81 23.79 16.10
CA MET A 524 25.20 24.00 16.53
C MET A 524 25.29 24.99 17.69
N ASP A 525 26.38 24.93 18.46
CA ASP A 525 26.63 25.89 19.54
C ASP A 525 26.92 27.29 18.98
N GLU A 526 27.60 27.36 17.82
CA GLU A 526 27.84 28.58 17.05
C GLU A 526 27.26 28.42 15.63
N PRO A 527 25.93 28.57 15.46
CA PRO A 527 25.28 28.38 14.17
C PRO A 527 25.56 29.57 13.24
N TRP A 528 25.79 29.31 11.96
CA TRP A 528 25.76 30.37 10.94
C TRP A 528 24.33 30.85 10.69
N SER A 529 24.19 32.02 10.06
CA SER A 529 22.88 32.55 9.67
C SER A 529 22.18 31.62 8.68
N ILE A 530 20.94 31.24 9.00
CA ILE A 530 20.10 30.37 8.18
C ILE A 530 18.93 31.15 7.57
N VAL A 531 18.37 30.63 6.47
CA VAL A 531 17.32 31.28 5.68
C VAL A 531 16.14 30.33 5.40
N SER A 532 14.95 30.89 5.17
CA SER A 532 13.72 30.13 4.88
C SER A 532 12.71 31.02 4.14
N ALA A 533 11.54 30.45 3.78
CA ALA A 533 10.40 31.23 3.26
C ALA A 533 9.90 32.26 4.28
N SER A 534 9.74 31.86 5.55
CA SER A 534 9.28 32.70 6.66
C SER A 534 10.25 32.66 7.85
N ALA A 535 10.17 33.67 8.71
CA ALA A 535 11.01 33.79 9.92
C ALA A 535 10.47 32.94 11.08
N HIS A 536 10.26 31.64 10.83
CA HIS A 536 9.76 30.66 11.79
C HIS A 536 10.71 29.47 11.87
N PRO A 537 11.07 29.00 13.09
CA PRO A 537 11.96 27.85 13.24
C PRO A 537 11.28 26.57 12.75
N TRP A 538 12.05 25.63 12.19
CA TRP A 538 11.50 24.33 11.76
C TRP A 538 10.88 23.51 12.91
N ARG A 539 11.37 23.70 14.14
CA ARG A 539 10.80 23.09 15.34
C ARG A 539 10.81 24.05 16.52
N GLN A 540 9.98 23.75 17.53
CA GLN A 540 9.99 24.48 18.79
C GLN A 540 11.41 24.47 19.42
N GLY A 541 11.90 25.66 19.79
CA GLY A 541 13.25 25.82 20.35
C GLY A 541 14.40 25.69 19.33
N GLY A 542 14.09 25.57 18.04
CA GLY A 542 15.08 25.57 16.97
C GLY A 542 15.59 26.98 16.60
N LEU A 543 16.50 27.02 15.62
CA LEU A 543 17.04 28.27 15.08
C LEU A 543 15.96 29.02 14.29
N VAL A 544 15.87 30.34 14.50
CA VAL A 544 14.95 31.20 13.75
C VAL A 544 15.64 31.66 12.46
N PRO A 545 15.14 31.27 11.27
CA PRO A 545 15.73 31.70 10.01
C PRO A 545 15.39 33.15 9.67
N LYS A 546 16.24 33.78 8.84
CA LYS A 546 15.87 35.00 8.12
C LYS A 546 14.92 34.62 6.98
N ALA A 547 13.75 35.27 6.90
CA ALA A 547 12.90 35.18 5.72
C ALA A 547 13.63 35.78 4.51
N LEU A 548 13.70 35.05 3.39
CA LEU A 548 14.36 35.57 2.18
C LEU A 548 13.60 36.78 1.62
N ASP A 549 14.36 37.80 1.25
CA ASP A 549 13.90 38.92 0.43
C ASP A 549 14.21 38.62 -1.05
N ALA A 550 13.81 39.52 -1.96
CA ALA A 550 14.02 39.33 -3.40
C ALA A 550 15.51 39.13 -3.77
N GLY A 551 16.40 39.94 -3.20
CA GLY A 551 17.84 39.82 -3.45
C GLY A 551 18.42 38.52 -2.91
N GLY A 552 17.95 38.06 -1.75
CA GLY A 552 18.32 36.75 -1.21
C GLY A 552 17.85 35.60 -2.09
N MET A 553 16.65 35.67 -2.66
CA MET A 553 16.16 34.68 -3.63
C MET A 553 17.02 34.67 -4.91
N ASP A 554 17.40 35.83 -5.43
CA ASP A 554 18.25 35.94 -6.62
C ASP A 554 19.65 35.35 -6.37
N GLU A 555 20.20 35.56 -5.17
CA GLU A 555 21.48 34.97 -4.77
C GLU A 555 21.39 33.44 -4.65
N ILE A 556 20.31 32.89 -4.08
CA ILE A 556 20.10 31.44 -4.04
C ILE A 556 20.00 30.88 -5.47
N ILE A 557 19.26 31.52 -6.38
CA ILE A 557 19.18 31.09 -7.78
C ILE A 557 20.58 31.02 -8.41
N ARG A 558 21.41 32.06 -8.21
CA ARG A 558 22.80 32.08 -8.69
C ARG A 558 23.61 30.91 -8.13
N GLN A 559 23.50 30.62 -6.84
CA GLN A 559 24.20 29.49 -6.20
C GLN A 559 23.80 28.14 -6.80
N PHE A 560 22.50 27.91 -7.06
CA PHE A 560 22.03 26.71 -7.74
C PHE A 560 22.55 26.60 -9.18
N VAL A 561 22.59 27.71 -9.92
CA VAL A 561 23.15 27.77 -11.27
C VAL A 561 24.65 27.43 -11.25
N ASP A 562 25.43 28.07 -10.39
CA ASP A 562 26.87 27.84 -10.29
C ASP A 562 27.19 26.39 -9.88
N ALA A 563 26.43 25.83 -8.94
CA ALA A 563 26.56 24.42 -8.55
C ALA A 563 26.19 23.46 -9.69
N THR A 564 25.22 23.83 -10.53
CA THR A 564 24.84 23.01 -11.68
C THR A 564 25.92 22.99 -12.76
N VAL A 565 26.56 24.14 -13.03
CA VAL A 565 27.72 24.20 -13.95
C VAL A 565 28.81 23.26 -13.46
N ARG A 566 29.14 23.33 -12.17
CA ARG A 566 30.13 22.45 -11.54
C ARG A 566 29.73 20.97 -11.55
N ALA A 567 28.43 20.67 -11.44
CA ALA A 567 27.95 19.30 -11.54
C ALA A 567 28.15 18.74 -12.96
N ASP A 568 27.94 19.57 -13.99
CA ASP A 568 28.20 19.16 -15.37
C ASP A 568 29.70 18.95 -15.63
N GLU A 569 30.54 19.88 -15.16
CA GLU A 569 32.01 19.78 -15.21
C GLU A 569 32.55 18.56 -14.46
N ALA A 570 31.94 18.20 -13.33
CA ALA A 570 32.24 16.98 -12.58
C ALA A 570 31.79 15.70 -13.32
N GLY A 571 31.10 15.82 -14.46
CA GLY A 571 30.72 14.68 -15.29
C GLY A 571 29.53 13.88 -14.77
N PHE A 572 28.64 14.46 -13.96
CA PHE A 572 27.41 13.77 -13.56
C PHE A 572 26.50 13.52 -14.79
N ASP A 573 25.82 12.38 -14.83
CA ASP A 573 24.90 12.01 -15.92
C ASP A 573 23.51 12.63 -15.74
N MET A 574 23.16 12.95 -14.50
CA MET A 574 21.85 13.44 -14.07
C MET A 574 22.01 14.44 -12.93
N LEU A 575 21.07 15.38 -12.84
CA LEU A 575 20.97 16.32 -11.73
C LEU A 575 19.65 16.10 -10.99
N GLU A 576 19.66 16.15 -9.66
CA GLU A 576 18.45 16.16 -8.84
C GLU A 576 18.45 17.41 -7.95
N ILE A 577 17.36 18.18 -7.99
CA ILE A 577 17.16 19.32 -7.09
C ILE A 577 16.41 18.85 -5.85
N GLN A 578 16.99 19.10 -4.67
CA GLN A 578 16.35 18.78 -3.39
C GLN A 578 15.28 19.83 -3.04
N ALA A 579 14.01 19.50 -3.25
CA ALA A 579 12.85 20.32 -2.92
C ALA A 579 11.90 19.65 -1.90
N GLY A 580 12.38 18.61 -1.20
CA GLY A 580 11.66 17.91 -0.15
C GLY A 580 12.26 18.12 1.24
N HIS A 581 11.65 17.45 2.21
CA HIS A 581 12.13 17.31 3.59
C HIS A 581 12.39 18.60 4.38
N GLY A 582 11.60 19.64 4.14
CA GLY A 582 11.73 20.91 4.89
C GLY A 582 13.01 21.69 4.60
N ASN A 583 13.78 21.28 3.57
CA ASN A 583 14.89 22.06 3.04
C ASN A 583 14.39 23.38 2.41
N LEU A 584 15.28 24.25 1.93
CA LEU A 584 14.92 25.60 1.51
C LEU A 584 13.78 25.65 0.50
N LEU A 585 13.86 24.93 -0.63
CA LEU A 585 12.77 24.96 -1.60
C LEU A 585 11.49 24.32 -1.04
N SER A 586 11.62 23.22 -0.27
CA SER A 586 10.49 22.61 0.43
C SER A 586 9.80 23.60 1.38
N SER A 587 10.55 24.50 2.04
CA SER A 587 10.00 25.51 2.95
C SER A 587 9.14 26.56 2.26
N PHE A 588 9.37 26.80 0.96
CA PHE A 588 8.48 27.62 0.13
C PHE A 588 7.27 26.83 -0.34
N ILE A 589 7.47 25.55 -0.70
CA ILE A 589 6.40 24.69 -1.21
C ILE A 589 5.38 24.38 -0.11
N THR A 590 5.80 23.94 1.08
CA THR A 590 4.85 23.57 2.13
C THR A 590 4.18 24.80 2.76
N PRO A 591 2.85 24.83 2.90
CA PRO A 591 2.17 25.90 3.63
C PRO A 591 2.51 25.89 5.13
N VAL A 592 3.07 24.79 5.65
CA VAL A 592 3.45 24.67 7.07
C VAL A 592 4.62 25.58 7.44
N MET A 593 5.51 25.87 6.49
CA MET A 593 6.72 26.69 6.70
C MET A 593 6.66 28.04 5.95
N ASN A 594 5.65 28.24 5.11
CA ASN A 594 5.49 29.43 4.28
C ASN A 594 4.25 30.25 4.69
N GLU A 595 4.48 31.19 5.59
CA GLU A 595 3.48 32.15 6.06
C GLU A 595 3.55 33.49 5.31
N ARG A 596 4.22 33.53 4.15
CA ARG A 596 4.39 34.78 3.41
C ARG A 596 3.06 35.29 2.87
N SER A 597 2.89 36.61 2.87
CA SER A 597 1.73 37.31 2.32
C SER A 597 1.99 37.99 0.98
N ASP A 598 3.18 37.81 0.41
CA ASP A 598 3.56 38.32 -0.91
C ASP A 598 3.30 37.27 -2.01
N GLU A 599 3.81 37.51 -3.21
CA GLU A 599 3.63 36.61 -4.37
C GLU A 599 4.32 35.24 -4.25
N PHE A 600 5.03 34.98 -3.13
CA PHE A 600 5.73 33.73 -2.85
C PHE A 600 5.08 32.88 -1.76
N GLY A 601 3.91 33.27 -1.22
CA GLY A 601 3.16 32.50 -0.22
C GLY A 601 1.64 32.50 -0.42
N GLY A 602 0.94 31.74 0.42
CA GLY A 602 -0.51 31.53 0.32
C GLY A 602 -0.88 30.42 -0.67
N SER A 603 -1.34 30.78 -1.88
CA SER A 603 -1.78 29.82 -2.89
C SER A 603 -0.65 28.88 -3.32
N LEU A 604 -0.99 27.68 -3.82
CA LEU A 604 0.01 26.76 -4.37
C LEU A 604 0.85 27.42 -5.47
N GLU A 605 0.22 28.18 -6.37
CA GLU A 605 0.91 28.91 -7.44
C GLU A 605 2.01 29.83 -6.88
N ASN A 606 1.69 30.62 -5.85
CA ASN A 606 2.65 31.51 -5.21
C ASN A 606 3.74 30.74 -4.49
N ARG A 607 3.39 29.70 -3.73
CA ARG A 607 4.35 28.83 -3.02
C ARG A 607 5.33 28.15 -3.98
N MET A 608 4.89 27.80 -5.19
CA MET A 608 5.71 27.21 -6.23
C MET A 608 6.55 28.24 -7.02
N ARG A 609 6.23 29.54 -6.95
CA ARG A 609 6.87 30.58 -7.77
C ARG A 609 8.39 30.63 -7.61
N PHE A 610 8.90 30.63 -6.38
CA PHE A 610 10.35 30.62 -6.14
C PHE A 610 11.02 29.28 -6.50
N PRO A 611 10.52 28.12 -6.06
CA PRO A 611 11.02 26.82 -6.52
C PRO A 611 11.12 26.68 -8.04
N LEU A 612 10.08 27.11 -8.78
CA LEU A 612 10.08 27.06 -10.24
C LEU A 612 11.12 28.00 -10.85
N ARG A 613 11.32 29.22 -10.32
CA ARG A 613 12.40 30.10 -10.78
C ARG A 613 13.79 29.46 -10.67
N VAL A 614 14.05 28.73 -9.58
CA VAL A 614 15.31 27.98 -9.39
C VAL A 614 15.43 26.87 -10.43
N ILE A 615 14.37 26.05 -10.58
CA ILE A 615 14.35 24.92 -11.49
C ILE A 615 14.52 25.36 -12.95
N GLU A 616 13.83 26.42 -13.37
CA GLU A 616 13.91 26.98 -14.73
C GLU A 616 15.32 27.51 -15.03
N ALA A 617 15.94 28.21 -14.06
CA ALA A 617 17.31 28.71 -14.19
C ALA A 617 18.32 27.58 -14.31
N VAL A 618 18.17 26.52 -13.51
CA VAL A 618 18.99 25.30 -13.58
C VAL A 618 18.79 24.56 -14.90
N ARG A 619 17.53 24.36 -15.32
CA ARG A 619 17.19 23.67 -16.57
C ARG A 619 17.71 24.40 -17.81
N ALA A 620 17.81 25.74 -17.77
CA ALA A 620 18.31 26.56 -18.88
C ALA A 620 19.80 26.33 -19.17
N ILE A 621 20.60 25.98 -18.17
CA ILE A 621 22.06 25.78 -18.29
C ILE A 621 22.47 24.31 -18.23
N TRP A 622 21.65 23.42 -17.64
CA TRP A 622 21.89 21.98 -17.65
C TRP A 622 21.75 21.42 -19.08
N PRO A 623 22.64 20.52 -19.56
CA PRO A 623 22.55 19.97 -20.91
C PRO A 623 21.22 19.27 -21.19
N GLN A 624 20.58 19.59 -22.31
CA GLN A 624 19.19 19.19 -22.61
C GLN A 624 19.01 17.67 -22.80
N GLU A 625 20.08 16.97 -23.14
CA GLU A 625 20.16 15.52 -23.24
C GLU A 625 20.31 14.83 -21.89
N LYS A 626 20.68 15.55 -20.82
CA LYS A 626 20.81 15.00 -19.48
C LYS A 626 19.51 15.20 -18.67
N PRO A 627 19.03 14.18 -17.94
CA PRO A 627 17.83 14.31 -17.13
C PRO A 627 17.99 15.31 -15.98
N LEU A 628 16.90 16.02 -15.69
CA LEU A 628 16.72 16.83 -14.49
C LEU A 628 15.61 16.21 -13.62
N ALA A 629 15.95 15.87 -12.38
CA ALA A 629 15.00 15.44 -11.37
C ALA A 629 14.72 16.50 -10.31
N VAL A 630 13.59 16.36 -9.66
CA VAL A 630 13.27 17.07 -8.42
C VAL A 630 12.78 16.07 -7.39
N ARG A 631 13.36 16.11 -6.19
CA ARG A 631 12.88 15.35 -5.05
C ARG A 631 11.89 16.18 -4.24
N ILE A 632 10.71 15.63 -3.94
CA ILE A 632 9.66 16.33 -3.17
C ILE A 632 9.19 15.54 -1.95
N SER A 633 8.55 16.25 -1.00
CA SER A 633 7.71 15.63 0.02
C SER A 633 6.25 15.64 -0.47
N ALA A 634 5.71 14.49 -0.88
CA ALA A 634 4.36 14.38 -1.44
C ALA A 634 3.24 14.40 -0.39
N ASN A 635 3.59 14.36 0.90
CA ASN A 635 2.66 14.49 2.00
C ASN A 635 3.41 14.99 3.24
N ASP A 636 2.90 16.02 3.90
CA ASP A 636 3.52 16.57 5.12
C ASP A 636 3.11 15.81 6.40
N TRP A 637 2.08 14.97 6.32
CA TRP A 637 1.53 14.19 7.44
C TRP A 637 0.96 15.03 8.59
N VAL A 638 0.49 16.24 8.29
CA VAL A 638 -0.22 17.14 9.24
C VAL A 638 -1.67 17.41 8.80
N GLY A 639 -2.25 16.51 8.01
CA GLY A 639 -3.62 16.62 7.51
C GLY A 639 -3.76 17.75 6.48
N ALA A 640 -4.90 18.44 6.49
CA ALA A 640 -5.22 19.51 5.52
C ALA A 640 -4.37 20.78 5.69
N ALA A 641 -3.59 20.89 6.77
CA ALA A 641 -2.71 22.04 7.01
C ALA A 641 -1.41 22.00 6.19
N GLY A 642 -1.07 20.85 5.59
CA GLY A 642 0.15 20.66 4.81
C GLY A 642 -0.13 20.19 3.39
N ILE A 643 0.94 19.84 2.67
CA ILE A 643 0.87 19.20 1.36
C ILE A 643 0.12 17.88 1.48
N THR A 644 -0.88 17.71 0.62
CA THR A 644 -1.65 16.46 0.47
C THR A 644 -1.19 15.71 -0.78
N PRO A 645 -1.46 14.40 -0.89
CA PRO A 645 -1.12 13.62 -2.09
C PRO A 645 -1.72 14.20 -3.38
N THR A 646 -2.93 14.76 -3.32
CA THR A 646 -3.55 15.44 -4.46
C THR A 646 -2.79 16.71 -4.85
N GLU A 647 -2.41 17.55 -3.87
CA GLU A 647 -1.61 18.75 -4.15
C GLU A 647 -0.22 18.37 -4.70
N ALA A 648 0.35 17.23 -4.29
CA ALA A 648 1.61 16.73 -4.83
C ALA A 648 1.54 16.38 -6.34
N VAL A 649 0.37 15.97 -6.85
CA VAL A 649 0.14 15.78 -8.30
C VAL A 649 0.16 17.11 -9.04
N GLU A 650 -0.46 18.15 -8.48
CA GLU A 650 -0.42 19.51 -9.03
C GLU A 650 1.01 20.06 -9.05
N ILE A 651 1.75 19.88 -7.95
CA ILE A 651 3.18 20.22 -7.85
C ILE A 651 3.96 19.50 -8.96
N ALA A 652 3.80 18.18 -9.10
CA ALA A 652 4.49 17.40 -10.13
C ALA A 652 4.13 17.84 -11.56
N THR A 653 2.89 18.28 -11.79
CA THR A 653 2.44 18.83 -13.08
C THR A 653 3.14 20.16 -13.40
N LEU A 654 3.28 21.03 -12.41
CA LEU A 654 4.04 22.29 -12.54
C LEU A 654 5.53 22.03 -12.78
N LEU A 655 6.13 21.08 -12.04
CA LEU A 655 7.51 20.65 -12.24
C LEU A 655 7.75 20.11 -13.65
N ARG A 656 6.86 19.23 -14.14
CA ARG A 656 6.91 18.72 -15.51
C ARG A 656 6.87 19.86 -16.54
N SER A 657 6.01 20.85 -16.32
CA SER A 657 5.88 22.02 -17.20
C SER A 657 7.13 22.89 -17.22
N ALA A 658 7.89 22.93 -16.13
CA ALA A 658 9.19 23.60 -16.03
C ALA A 658 10.37 22.78 -16.60
N GLY A 659 10.12 21.62 -17.20
CA GLY A 659 11.15 20.80 -17.86
C GLY A 659 11.82 19.76 -16.95
N VAL A 660 11.22 19.44 -15.80
CA VAL A 660 11.62 18.29 -14.96
C VAL A 660 11.23 17.00 -15.67
N ASP A 661 12.16 16.03 -15.66
CA ASP A 661 12.06 14.78 -16.41
C ASP A 661 11.56 13.60 -15.56
N ILE A 662 11.80 13.65 -14.25
CA ILE A 662 11.43 12.59 -13.30
C ILE A 662 11.31 13.17 -11.89
N VAL A 663 10.35 12.70 -11.10
CA VAL A 663 10.17 13.13 -9.69
C VAL A 663 10.63 12.02 -8.75
N ASP A 664 11.56 12.33 -7.82
CA ASP A 664 11.85 11.45 -6.69
C ASP A 664 10.86 11.71 -5.56
N VAL A 665 10.02 10.71 -5.29
CA VAL A 665 8.81 10.89 -4.47
C VAL A 665 9.06 10.41 -3.05
N SER A 666 9.32 11.38 -2.15
CA SER A 666 9.39 11.15 -0.71
C SER A 666 8.20 11.77 0.03
N ALA A 667 8.26 11.88 1.36
CA ALA A 667 7.21 12.45 2.21
C ALA A 667 7.77 12.87 3.57
N GLY A 668 7.05 13.78 4.24
CA GLY A 668 7.30 14.24 5.59
C GLY A 668 8.51 15.15 5.73
N GLU A 669 9.04 15.20 6.96
CA GLU A 669 10.22 15.98 7.35
C GLU A 669 10.05 17.51 7.26
N THR A 670 8.82 17.98 7.04
CA THR A 670 8.44 19.41 6.95
C THR A 670 7.90 19.97 8.25
N ALA A 671 7.44 19.12 9.18
CA ALA A 671 6.95 19.52 10.49
C ALA A 671 7.22 18.45 11.57
N PRO A 672 7.64 18.82 12.80
CA PRO A 672 7.79 17.90 13.93
C PRO A 672 6.50 17.21 14.38
N GLU A 673 5.35 17.86 14.16
CA GLU A 673 4.03 17.35 14.55
C GLU A 673 3.52 16.26 13.59
N ALA A 674 4.22 16.03 12.48
CA ALA A 674 3.90 15.01 11.48
C ALA A 674 3.60 13.65 12.13
N ARG A 675 2.58 12.97 11.61
CA ARG A 675 2.16 11.62 12.04
C ARG A 675 2.22 10.64 10.86
N PRO A 676 3.44 10.27 10.40
CA PRO A 676 3.59 9.35 9.29
C PRO A 676 3.04 7.96 9.63
N VAL A 677 2.31 7.37 8.69
CA VAL A 677 1.84 5.99 8.79
C VAL A 677 2.88 5.07 8.16
N PHE A 678 3.85 4.62 8.97
CA PHE A 678 4.90 3.73 8.49
C PHE A 678 4.36 2.33 8.15
N GLY A 679 4.96 1.74 7.13
CA GLY A 679 4.67 0.39 6.68
C GLY A 679 5.64 -0.04 5.59
N ARG A 680 5.39 -1.22 5.03
CA ARG A 680 6.09 -1.70 3.82
C ARG A 680 5.74 -0.77 2.66
N MET A 681 6.74 -0.29 1.91
CA MET A 681 6.53 0.52 0.70
C MET A 681 5.61 1.75 0.93
N PHE A 682 5.64 2.36 2.12
CA PHE A 682 4.60 3.29 2.58
C PHE A 682 4.50 4.60 1.78
N GLN A 683 5.54 4.97 1.03
CA GLN A 683 5.55 6.15 0.15
C GLN A 683 5.26 5.79 -1.32
N THR A 684 5.30 4.50 -1.70
CA THR A 684 5.00 4.06 -3.06
C THR A 684 3.62 4.52 -3.57
N PRO A 685 2.54 4.56 -2.76
CA PRO A 685 1.25 5.09 -3.23
C PRO A 685 1.32 6.54 -3.74
N PHE A 686 2.23 7.37 -3.21
CA PHE A 686 2.42 8.73 -3.70
C PHE A 686 3.15 8.74 -5.06
N ALA A 687 4.16 7.88 -5.22
CA ALA A 687 4.87 7.73 -6.49
C ALA A 687 3.94 7.22 -7.60
N ASP A 688 3.08 6.26 -7.26
CA ASP A 688 2.04 5.70 -8.12
C ASP A 688 1.06 6.79 -8.57
N GLN A 689 0.53 7.55 -7.60
CA GLN A 689 -0.40 8.63 -7.88
C GLN A 689 0.21 9.71 -8.79
N ILE A 690 1.40 10.22 -8.45
CA ILE A 690 2.08 11.23 -9.27
C ILE A 690 2.35 10.72 -10.68
N ARG A 691 2.87 9.49 -10.80
CA ARG A 691 3.19 8.90 -12.09
C ARG A 691 1.98 8.83 -13.01
N ASN A 692 0.88 8.31 -12.49
CA ASN A 692 -0.29 7.96 -13.29
C ASN A 692 -1.28 9.14 -13.44
N GLU A 693 -1.27 10.13 -12.54
CA GLU A 693 -2.15 11.32 -12.63
C GLU A 693 -1.44 12.54 -13.24
N ALA A 694 -0.16 12.81 -12.93
CA ALA A 694 0.59 13.93 -13.52
C ALA A 694 1.28 13.55 -14.86
N GLY A 695 1.40 12.26 -15.15
CA GLY A 695 2.00 11.75 -16.39
C GLY A 695 3.50 12.07 -16.50
N ILE A 696 4.23 12.00 -15.39
CA ILE A 696 5.68 12.19 -15.30
C ILE A 696 6.33 10.92 -14.70
N PRO A 697 7.49 10.47 -15.19
CA PRO A 697 8.21 9.38 -14.57
C PRO A 697 8.48 9.63 -13.07
N THR A 698 8.54 8.55 -12.28
CA THR A 698 8.83 8.66 -10.84
C THR A 698 9.91 7.69 -10.35
N ILE A 699 10.63 8.12 -9.31
CA ILE A 699 11.44 7.25 -8.45
C ILE A 699 10.64 6.97 -7.18
N ALA A 700 10.39 5.69 -6.89
CA ALA A 700 9.77 5.28 -5.63
C ALA A 700 10.83 4.97 -4.56
N VAL A 701 10.65 5.51 -3.36
CA VAL A 701 11.48 5.23 -2.18
C VAL A 701 10.61 4.93 -0.96
N GLY A 702 11.20 4.51 0.15
CA GLY A 702 10.53 4.41 1.45
C GLY A 702 10.21 2.98 1.91
N ASN A 703 11.05 2.44 2.81
CA ASN A 703 10.95 1.07 3.33
C ASN A 703 10.83 0.01 2.23
N ILE A 704 11.63 0.17 1.17
CA ILE A 704 11.84 -0.83 0.12
C ILE A 704 13.16 -1.54 0.42
N VAL A 705 13.12 -2.87 0.56
CA VAL A 705 14.25 -3.63 1.14
C VAL A 705 14.65 -4.88 0.36
N ASP A 706 13.83 -5.36 -0.57
CA ASP A 706 14.05 -6.62 -1.29
C ASP A 706 13.68 -6.52 -2.78
N ALA A 707 14.15 -7.49 -3.59
CA ALA A 707 13.97 -7.54 -5.04
C ALA A 707 12.51 -7.76 -5.45
N ASP A 708 11.76 -8.53 -4.66
CA ASP A 708 10.35 -8.83 -4.90
C ASP A 708 9.48 -7.57 -4.84
N GLN A 709 9.79 -6.66 -3.90
CA GLN A 709 9.20 -5.32 -3.82
C GLN A 709 9.53 -4.47 -5.05
N VAL A 710 10.81 -4.45 -5.45
CA VAL A 710 11.25 -3.67 -6.63
C VAL A 710 10.50 -4.12 -7.88
N ASN A 711 10.50 -5.43 -8.16
CA ASN A 711 9.78 -6.00 -9.29
C ASN A 711 8.28 -5.70 -9.20
N SER A 712 7.66 -5.87 -8.02
CA SER A 712 6.24 -5.57 -7.82
C SER A 712 5.87 -4.13 -8.14
N ILE A 713 6.68 -3.17 -7.72
CA ILE A 713 6.45 -1.73 -7.96
C ILE A 713 6.51 -1.42 -9.46
N LEU A 714 7.55 -1.92 -10.14
CA LEU A 714 7.78 -1.67 -11.56
C LEU A 714 6.70 -2.32 -12.43
N THR A 715 6.46 -3.61 -12.24
CA THR A 715 5.49 -4.36 -13.05
C THR A 715 4.08 -3.83 -12.84
N ALA A 716 3.70 -3.40 -11.63
CA ALA A 716 2.39 -2.80 -11.38
C ALA A 716 2.26 -1.36 -11.91
N GLY A 717 3.29 -0.77 -12.52
CA GLY A 717 3.24 0.58 -13.09
C GLY A 717 3.19 1.70 -12.06
N ARG A 718 3.76 1.47 -10.86
CA ARG A 718 3.74 2.43 -9.75
C ARG A 718 4.95 3.36 -9.70
N ALA A 719 6.02 3.01 -10.41
CA ALA A 719 7.22 3.84 -10.56
C ALA A 719 8.02 3.37 -11.79
N ASP A 720 8.97 4.19 -12.22
CA ASP A 720 9.87 3.87 -13.33
C ASP A 720 11.27 3.49 -12.84
N LEU A 721 11.68 4.01 -11.68
CA LEU A 721 12.89 3.64 -10.95
C LEU A 721 12.55 3.38 -9.47
N VAL A 722 13.36 2.56 -8.78
CA VAL A 722 13.12 2.20 -7.38
C VAL A 722 14.38 2.35 -6.54
N ALA A 723 14.28 3.14 -5.47
CA ALA A 723 15.38 3.49 -4.61
C ALA A 723 15.41 2.69 -3.30
N LEU A 724 16.59 2.14 -2.97
CA LEU A 724 16.85 1.41 -1.73
C LEU A 724 18.01 2.05 -0.98
N GLY A 725 17.73 2.81 0.07
CA GLY A 725 18.76 3.53 0.85
C GLY A 725 19.54 2.62 1.81
N ARG A 726 18.97 2.38 3.00
CA ARG A 726 19.61 1.61 4.09
C ARG A 726 20.14 0.23 3.66
N THR A 727 19.48 -0.43 2.71
CA THR A 727 19.97 -1.69 2.12
C THR A 727 21.37 -1.52 1.51
N HIS A 728 21.61 -0.47 0.73
CA HIS A 728 22.92 -0.19 0.12
C HIS A 728 23.93 0.46 1.07
N LEU A 729 23.50 0.96 2.24
CA LEU A 729 24.43 1.33 3.31
C LEU A 729 25.07 0.08 3.92
N PHE A 730 24.26 -0.95 4.19
CA PHE A 730 24.72 -2.21 4.77
C PHE A 730 25.39 -3.14 3.76
N ASP A 731 24.85 -3.20 2.54
CA ASP A 731 25.32 -4.09 1.48
C ASP A 731 25.48 -3.33 0.15
N PRO A 732 26.68 -2.81 -0.16
CA PRO A 732 26.90 -2.03 -1.38
C PRO A 732 26.78 -2.85 -2.67
N VAL A 733 26.86 -4.18 -2.60
CA VAL A 733 26.79 -5.09 -3.77
C VAL A 733 25.44 -5.80 -3.89
N TRP A 734 24.42 -5.29 -3.20
CA TRP A 734 23.08 -5.89 -3.14
C TRP A 734 22.49 -6.22 -4.50
N THR A 735 22.64 -5.33 -5.49
CA THR A 735 22.08 -5.53 -6.83
C THR A 735 22.72 -6.72 -7.55
N LEU A 736 24.04 -6.92 -7.43
CA LEU A 736 24.72 -8.11 -7.97
C LEU A 736 24.22 -9.40 -7.30
N ARG A 737 23.99 -9.38 -5.99
CA ARG A 737 23.44 -10.53 -5.26
C ARG A 737 22.01 -10.81 -5.71
N ALA A 738 21.18 -9.78 -5.87
CA ALA A 738 19.83 -9.92 -6.39
C ALA A 738 19.82 -10.53 -7.81
N ALA A 739 20.72 -10.08 -8.69
CA ALA A 739 20.86 -10.66 -10.03
C ALA A 739 21.26 -12.14 -9.97
N THR A 740 22.17 -12.50 -9.06
CA THR A 740 22.56 -13.90 -8.83
C THR A 740 21.37 -14.75 -8.35
N SER A 741 20.61 -14.25 -7.38
CA SER A 741 19.42 -14.94 -6.84
C SER A 741 18.33 -15.12 -7.90
N ALA A 742 18.20 -14.17 -8.82
CA ALA A 742 17.30 -14.27 -9.97
C ALA A 742 17.85 -15.16 -11.09
N GLY A 743 19.08 -15.64 -11.00
CA GLY A 743 19.76 -16.42 -12.05
C GLY A 743 20.08 -15.60 -13.31
N TYR A 744 20.15 -14.27 -13.21
CA TYR A 744 20.36 -13.37 -14.36
C TYR A 744 21.84 -13.25 -14.70
N GLU A 745 22.32 -14.11 -15.60
CA GLU A 745 23.74 -14.20 -15.97
C GLU A 745 24.27 -12.99 -16.74
N GLU A 746 23.40 -12.30 -17.49
CA GLU A 746 23.77 -11.19 -18.37
C GLU A 746 23.84 -9.84 -17.67
N HIS A 747 23.58 -9.80 -16.36
CA HIS A 747 23.75 -8.57 -15.59
C HIS A 747 25.18 -8.03 -15.75
N PRO A 748 25.36 -6.72 -16.01
CA PRO A 748 26.69 -6.14 -16.10
C PRO A 748 27.46 -6.29 -14.79
N VAL A 749 28.57 -7.03 -14.82
CA VAL A 749 29.46 -7.22 -13.68
C VAL A 749 30.85 -6.67 -14.02
N PRO A 750 31.50 -5.90 -13.10
CA PRO A 750 32.87 -5.47 -13.29
C PRO A 750 33.79 -6.65 -13.65
N GLY A 751 34.67 -6.46 -14.64
CA GLY A 751 35.54 -7.51 -15.17
C GLY A 751 36.24 -8.36 -14.09
N PRO A 752 36.90 -7.74 -13.09
CA PRO A 752 37.54 -8.46 -11.99
C PRO A 752 36.62 -9.32 -11.11
N TYR A 753 35.31 -9.04 -11.07
CA TYR A 753 34.34 -9.75 -10.21
C TYR A 753 33.64 -10.91 -10.91
N LYS A 754 33.81 -11.05 -12.23
CA LYS A 754 33.17 -12.11 -13.03
C LYS A 754 33.40 -13.53 -12.49
N PRO A 755 34.61 -13.95 -12.08
CA PRO A 755 34.82 -15.29 -11.53
C PRO A 755 33.98 -15.56 -10.27
N GLY A 756 33.84 -14.55 -9.40
CA GLY A 756 33.00 -14.63 -8.20
C GLY A 756 31.52 -14.73 -8.53
N HIS A 757 31.04 -13.95 -9.51
CA HIS A 757 29.65 -14.02 -9.97
C HIS A 757 29.30 -15.40 -10.55
N VAL A 758 30.18 -15.98 -11.38
CA VAL A 758 29.99 -17.32 -11.96
C VAL A 758 29.91 -18.40 -10.86
N LEU A 759 30.76 -18.32 -9.85
CA LEU A 759 30.71 -19.23 -8.71
C LEU A 759 29.39 -19.09 -7.93
N ALA A 760 28.95 -17.85 -7.71
CA ALA A 760 27.72 -17.57 -6.98
C ALA A 760 26.48 -18.10 -7.72
N LEU A 761 26.39 -17.87 -9.04
CA LEU A 761 25.33 -18.41 -9.91
C LEU A 761 25.29 -19.95 -9.88
N ARG A 762 26.44 -20.60 -9.98
CA ARG A 762 26.54 -22.08 -9.89
C ARG A 762 26.05 -22.58 -8.53
N THR A 763 26.43 -21.91 -7.46
CA THR A 763 26.03 -22.28 -6.08
C THR A 763 24.52 -22.10 -5.90
N ALA A 764 23.95 -21.00 -6.37
CA ALA A 764 22.51 -20.74 -6.32
C ALA A 764 21.71 -21.80 -7.09
N ARG A 765 22.19 -22.21 -8.28
CA ARG A 765 21.59 -23.31 -9.05
C ARG A 765 21.59 -24.63 -8.29
N GLN A 766 22.74 -25.00 -7.70
CA GLN A 766 22.85 -26.23 -6.92
C GLN A 766 21.93 -26.23 -5.69
N GLN A 767 21.79 -25.08 -5.01
CA GLN A 767 20.86 -24.92 -3.90
C GLN A 767 19.40 -25.06 -4.36
N ALA A 768 19.05 -24.45 -5.49
CA ALA A 768 17.70 -24.57 -6.06
C ALA A 768 17.37 -26.00 -6.52
N GLU A 769 18.34 -26.73 -7.09
CA GLU A 769 18.20 -28.14 -7.45
C GLU A 769 18.08 -29.03 -6.21
N GLY A 770 18.92 -28.80 -5.19
CA GLY A 770 18.88 -29.55 -3.93
C GLY A 770 17.64 -29.27 -3.08
N ALA A 771 16.98 -28.13 -3.23
CA ALA A 771 15.70 -27.83 -2.59
C ALA A 771 14.49 -28.44 -3.33
N ARG A 772 14.67 -28.84 -4.60
CA ARG A 772 13.64 -29.50 -5.42
C ARG A 772 13.71 -31.04 -5.34
N ALA A 773 14.88 -31.58 -5.03
CA ALA A 773 15.12 -33.00 -4.77
C ALA A 773 14.73 -33.37 -3.33
#